data_AF-A0A6L6Q984-F1
#
_entry.id   AF-A0A6L6Q984-F1
#
_cell.length_a   1.000
_cell.length_b   1.000
_cell.length_c   1.000
_cell.angle_alpha   90.00
_cell.angle_beta   90.00
_cell.angle_gamma   90.00
#
_symmetry.space_group_name_H-M   'P 1'
#
loop_
_entity.id
_entity.type
_entity.pdbx_description
1 polymer ?
#
loop_
_entity_poly.entity_id
_entity_poly.type
_entity_poly.pdbx_seq_one_letter_code
_entity_poly.pdbx_strand_id
1 'polypeptide(L)'
;PLYSLGYLHGYADGSARVFFALHHLIVDTISWRVLAEDLQAAYEGQALPPKLTSYRQWVDTVSRYETTHRAELPYWLDLLGSAAPLALDKGDGAVSDTELVLDSALTTKLLQRCNAAYHTQINDLLLTAFAYALSDVGGRACNHIMLEGHGREEIATDIDLSRTVGWFTTLFPVALTVEQDLRASIKANKERLRAVPNKGIGFGTLMGYAHPALPSVSFNYLGRFDTDGAADWQPCADPAGMAIAPDNALSHDIGVIAMVQSDQLRCRMYTRFGAAVTGQLAAALQRHLEAVIAHCSQAAAVEYTASDFADVAGESDLSQLPLLHNENTGDWFDMTAVQRAYLMGRLANYEIGNISNHIYNEYSYRQLDVNTLQRALNTLIEQYDVLRTVYSFERLQQRYLPLEQTGPYRIQINDCRGQARKEDTLDAVRERLSHKVYDATSFPLFTFEVSRFDDCDVLHISIDLILLDAQSRQAMFAELNQLYRDPAYRCNPPSISFKDYQEYFKHLEHSRWYAKDKQYWMDKVADMPLRLELPFLVPPESVTAPKFNDHTLFVEGEAWQKFKEQSRKYGVSYSSVLLGLYGSVLSHFSGYREFLITMTVFNRYAMHEEVSRLWGDFTSTNLFHFQGFGSDVLKTLKRAHDTMWQDVDHGLFNGIEVQRELARRHKLDGNKAVSPIVFTGIIGNLLDETDRSFWLDDSEIVEQRDWSAQTSQAWIDLQAIEANGRFMSKWLYVDQLFSPEYVAEMNRLYCALITHLAYADWEAGTDLFQLPARDHALIAQANAAVQATSTGTLFSRCAGRDDAIAVIEGGSGRQFSHAQLRADSAQLARHLVRSEGTDGGLIAILSEKGYNQVAASLAIMQSGHGYLPLHVEWPAGRIDTVLQQGKVRTVLLSAKQAACAEIQATLAGRYRLLVIETLLEQLASDEGLRAQALPQVAPDDLAYVIFTSGSTGVPKGVSISHRGALNTIDAVNQRFSV
;
A
#
# COMPACT_ATOMS: atom_id res chain seq x y z
N PRO A 1 -16.21 22.39 -45.54
CA PRO A 1 -16.09 21.14 -44.76
C PRO A 1 -15.62 21.51 -43.34
N LEU A 2 -16.06 20.79 -42.30
CA LEU A 2 -15.64 21.07 -40.91
C LEU A 2 -14.25 20.50 -40.59
N TYR A 3 -13.66 19.73 -41.49
CA TYR A 3 -12.30 19.25 -41.38
C TYR A 3 -11.62 19.13 -42.74
N SER A 4 -10.30 19.16 -42.74
CA SER A 4 -9.43 18.80 -43.86
C SER A 4 -8.17 18.15 -43.32
N LEU A 5 -7.69 17.09 -43.98
CA LEU A 5 -6.46 16.40 -43.63
C LEU A 5 -5.49 16.43 -44.82
N GLY A 6 -4.19 16.53 -44.54
CA GLY A 6 -3.13 16.41 -45.52
C GLY A 6 -1.98 15.58 -44.98
N TYR A 7 -1.30 14.83 -45.84
CA TYR A 7 -0.05 14.15 -45.50
C TYR A 7 1.09 14.87 -46.21
N LEU A 8 2.03 15.41 -45.43
CA LEU A 8 3.17 16.18 -45.91
C LEU A 8 4.43 15.33 -45.69
N HIS A 9 5.21 15.10 -46.73
CA HIS A 9 6.43 14.30 -46.67
C HIS A 9 7.56 14.97 -47.44
N GLY A 10 8.79 14.50 -47.24
CA GLY A 10 9.99 15.05 -47.91
C GLY A 10 10.66 16.19 -47.15
N TYR A 11 10.46 16.28 -45.83
CA TYR A 11 11.22 17.16 -44.97
C TYR A 11 12.69 16.73 -44.90
N ALA A 12 13.60 17.69 -44.76
CA ALA A 12 15.05 17.45 -44.81
C ALA A 12 15.58 16.59 -43.64
N ASP A 13 14.82 16.51 -42.55
CA ASP A 13 15.09 15.65 -41.40
C ASP A 13 14.61 14.19 -41.59
N GLY A 14 14.04 13.86 -42.76
CA GLY A 14 13.49 12.54 -43.08
C GLY A 14 12.12 12.27 -42.48
N SER A 15 11.50 13.25 -41.81
CA SER A 15 10.20 13.11 -41.17
C SER A 15 9.02 13.42 -42.11
N ALA A 16 7.82 13.08 -41.66
CA ALA A 16 6.55 13.46 -42.30
C ALA A 16 5.66 14.22 -41.29
N ARG A 17 4.65 14.92 -41.78
CA ARG A 17 3.62 15.59 -40.97
C ARG A 17 2.24 15.17 -41.45
N VAL A 18 1.32 15.00 -40.51
CA VAL A 18 -0.11 14.96 -40.83
C VAL A 18 -0.69 16.32 -40.50
N PHE A 19 -1.07 17.07 -41.53
CA PHE A 19 -1.74 18.35 -41.38
C PHE A 19 -3.23 18.13 -41.09
N PHE A 20 -3.72 18.80 -40.06
CA PHE A 20 -5.13 18.83 -39.71
C PHE A 20 -5.62 20.28 -39.69
N ALA A 21 -6.69 20.56 -40.43
CA ALA A 21 -7.49 21.76 -40.27
C ALA A 21 -8.87 21.34 -39.79
N LEU A 22 -9.14 21.50 -38.49
CA LEU A 22 -10.39 21.10 -37.86
C LEU A 22 -11.13 22.35 -37.38
N HIS A 23 -12.41 22.47 -37.72
CA HIS A 23 -13.25 23.56 -37.25
C HIS A 23 -13.57 23.34 -35.75
N HIS A 24 -13.48 24.38 -34.92
CA HIS A 24 -13.66 24.25 -33.47
C HIS A 24 -14.99 23.62 -33.06
N LEU A 25 -16.06 23.77 -33.85
CA LEU A 25 -17.35 23.05 -33.66
C LEU A 25 -17.24 21.53 -33.48
N ILE A 26 -16.13 20.89 -33.87
CA ILE A 26 -15.92 19.45 -33.70
C ILE A 26 -14.72 19.09 -32.81
N VAL A 27 -13.93 20.07 -32.35
CA VAL A 27 -12.68 19.81 -31.64
C VAL A 27 -12.32 20.94 -30.67
N ASP A 28 -11.89 20.56 -29.47
CA ASP A 28 -11.21 21.43 -28.51
C ASP A 28 -9.73 21.06 -28.37
N THR A 29 -9.01 21.82 -27.56
CA THR A 29 -7.58 21.64 -27.31
C THR A 29 -7.24 20.25 -26.78
N ILE A 30 -8.05 19.70 -25.87
CA ILE A 30 -7.84 18.38 -25.24
C ILE A 30 -8.07 17.24 -26.24
N SER A 31 -9.02 17.40 -27.17
CA SER A 31 -9.32 16.42 -28.20
C SER A 31 -8.12 16.09 -29.08
N TRP A 32 -7.16 17.02 -29.25
CA TRP A 32 -5.95 16.76 -30.04
C TRP A 32 -5.10 15.62 -29.49
N ARG A 33 -5.00 15.48 -28.17
CA ARG A 33 -4.26 14.39 -27.54
C ARG A 33 -4.92 13.04 -27.84
N VAL A 34 -6.24 12.96 -27.67
CA VAL A 34 -7.03 11.76 -27.97
C VAL A 34 -6.89 11.39 -29.45
N LEU A 35 -7.01 12.38 -30.35
CA LEU A 35 -6.87 12.16 -31.79
C LEU A 35 -5.46 11.69 -32.17
N ALA A 36 -4.41 12.22 -31.55
CA ALA A 36 -3.03 11.80 -31.82
C ALA A 36 -2.78 10.36 -31.36
N GLU A 37 -3.19 10.01 -30.13
CA GLU A 37 -3.08 8.65 -29.57
C GLU A 37 -3.88 7.63 -30.40
N ASP A 38 -5.14 7.93 -30.71
CA ASP A 38 -6.01 7.02 -31.49
C ASP A 38 -5.51 6.88 -32.94
N LEU A 39 -5.00 7.95 -33.54
CA LEU A 39 -4.45 7.90 -34.88
C LEU A 39 -3.17 7.06 -34.94
N GLN A 40 -2.29 7.19 -33.95
CA GLN A 40 -1.10 6.34 -33.84
C GLN A 40 -1.50 4.88 -33.69
N ALA A 41 -2.40 4.56 -32.74
CA ALA A 41 -2.88 3.20 -32.53
C ALA A 41 -3.49 2.60 -33.81
N ALA A 42 -4.32 3.37 -34.52
CA ALA A 42 -4.90 2.95 -35.79
C ALA A 42 -3.84 2.77 -36.89
N TYR A 43 -2.84 3.65 -36.96
CA TYR A 43 -1.75 3.57 -37.94
C TYR A 43 -0.84 2.34 -37.71
N GLU A 44 -0.63 1.97 -36.45
CA GLU A 44 0.13 0.80 -36.04
C GLU A 44 -0.68 -0.52 -36.08
N GLY A 45 -1.96 -0.45 -36.48
CA GLY A 45 -2.86 -1.61 -36.54
C GLY A 45 -3.32 -2.13 -35.17
N GLN A 46 -3.19 -1.32 -34.13
CA GLN A 46 -3.70 -1.61 -32.79
C GLN A 46 -5.21 -1.35 -32.69
N ALA A 47 -5.88 -2.02 -31.75
CA ALA A 47 -7.29 -1.78 -31.48
C ALA A 47 -7.48 -0.45 -30.75
N LEU A 48 -8.46 0.35 -31.19
CA LEU A 48 -8.82 1.58 -30.49
C LEU A 48 -9.50 1.27 -29.15
N PRO A 49 -9.24 2.06 -28.09
CA PRO A 49 -9.96 1.96 -26.84
C PRO A 49 -11.49 2.09 -27.02
N PRO A 50 -12.30 1.48 -26.14
CA PRO A 50 -13.75 1.57 -26.23
C PRO A 50 -14.21 3.03 -26.04
N LYS A 51 -15.23 3.42 -26.82
CA LYS A 51 -15.89 4.71 -26.65
C LYS A 51 -16.73 4.69 -25.38
N LEU A 52 -16.42 5.59 -24.43
CA LEU A 52 -17.15 5.75 -23.18
C LEU A 52 -18.36 6.67 -23.40
N THR A 53 -18.22 7.97 -23.13
CA THR A 53 -19.28 8.96 -23.33
C THR A 53 -19.27 9.51 -24.75
N SER A 54 -20.45 9.74 -25.32
CA SER A 54 -20.59 10.48 -26.58
C SER A 54 -20.77 11.97 -26.35
N TYR A 55 -20.28 12.80 -27.28
CA TYR A 55 -20.54 14.24 -27.27
C TYR A 55 -22.04 14.58 -27.19
N ARG A 56 -22.92 13.75 -27.76
CA ARG A 56 -24.38 13.91 -27.62
C ARG A 56 -24.84 13.76 -26.17
N GLN A 57 -24.38 12.73 -25.46
CA GLN A 57 -24.71 12.55 -24.05
C GLN A 57 -24.26 13.75 -23.23
N TRP A 58 -23.05 14.27 -23.51
CA TRP A 58 -22.58 15.50 -22.87
C TRP A 58 -23.50 16.70 -23.11
N VAL A 59 -23.84 16.97 -24.38
CA VAL A 59 -24.74 18.07 -24.74
C VAL A 59 -26.11 17.91 -24.08
N ASP A 60 -26.66 16.69 -24.02
CA ASP A 60 -27.92 16.40 -23.34
C ASP A 60 -27.81 16.69 -21.83
N THR A 61 -26.69 16.33 -21.19
CA THR A 61 -26.42 16.64 -19.78
C THR A 61 -26.35 18.15 -19.54
N VAL A 62 -25.55 18.88 -20.33
CA VAL A 62 -25.43 20.34 -20.22
C VAL A 62 -26.76 21.05 -20.49
N SER A 63 -27.57 20.57 -21.44
CA SER A 63 -28.88 21.17 -21.73
C SER A 63 -29.85 21.13 -20.54
N ARG A 64 -29.66 20.18 -19.61
CA ARG A 64 -30.46 20.04 -18.39
C ARG A 64 -29.85 20.76 -17.19
N TYR A 65 -28.66 21.34 -17.33
CA TYR A 65 -27.93 21.95 -16.22
C TYR A 65 -28.73 23.04 -15.50
N GLU A 66 -29.43 23.89 -16.26
CA GLU A 66 -30.31 24.93 -15.70
C GLU A 66 -31.36 24.35 -14.74
N THR A 67 -31.89 23.15 -15.01
CA THR A 67 -33.02 22.60 -14.24
C THR A 67 -32.67 22.34 -12.78
N THR A 68 -31.39 22.09 -12.48
CA THR A 68 -30.89 21.75 -11.14
C THR A 68 -29.99 22.84 -10.53
N HIS A 69 -29.47 23.79 -11.33
CA HIS A 69 -28.48 24.79 -10.89
C HIS A 69 -28.93 26.24 -11.03
N ARG A 70 -30.24 26.51 -11.06
CA ARG A 70 -30.80 27.88 -11.07
C ARG A 70 -30.34 28.78 -9.91
N ALA A 71 -29.83 28.19 -8.82
CA ALA A 71 -29.24 28.92 -7.70
C ALA A 71 -27.99 29.73 -8.07
N GLU A 72 -27.34 29.44 -9.21
CA GLU A 72 -26.19 30.23 -9.69
C GLU A 72 -26.60 31.57 -10.34
N LEU A 73 -27.87 31.72 -10.74
CA LEU A 73 -28.34 32.88 -11.50
C LEU A 73 -28.07 34.23 -10.81
N PRO A 74 -28.28 34.39 -9.48
CA PRO A 74 -27.97 35.65 -8.79
C PRO A 74 -26.49 36.04 -8.89
N TYR A 75 -25.57 35.08 -8.84
CA TYR A 75 -24.13 35.33 -8.98
C TYR A 75 -23.81 35.93 -10.36
N TRP A 76 -24.34 35.32 -11.43
CA TRP A 76 -24.10 35.78 -12.78
C TRP A 76 -24.73 37.16 -13.06
N LEU A 77 -25.93 37.42 -12.53
CA LEU A 77 -26.61 38.71 -12.66
C LEU A 77 -25.86 39.83 -11.93
N ASP A 78 -25.37 39.58 -10.72
CA ASP A 78 -24.58 40.56 -9.96
C ASP A 78 -23.24 40.88 -10.67
N LEU A 79 -22.57 39.85 -11.16
CA LEU A 79 -21.31 40.01 -11.89
C LEU A 79 -21.49 40.82 -13.18
N LEU A 80 -22.54 40.58 -13.95
CA LEU A 80 -22.85 41.36 -15.15
C LEU A 80 -23.41 42.76 -14.83
N GLY A 81 -24.13 42.90 -13.71
CA GLY A 81 -24.65 44.19 -13.25
C GLY A 81 -23.55 45.18 -12.84
N SER A 82 -22.40 44.67 -12.39
CA SER A 82 -21.20 45.46 -12.09
C SER A 82 -20.25 45.64 -13.28
N ALA A 83 -20.51 44.97 -14.42
CA ALA A 83 -19.65 45.01 -15.58
C ALA A 83 -19.64 46.40 -16.24
N ALA A 84 -18.46 46.94 -16.46
CA ALA A 84 -18.28 48.26 -17.07
C ALA A 84 -17.51 48.14 -18.40
N PRO A 85 -17.85 48.92 -19.44
CA PRO A 85 -17.19 48.83 -20.75
C PRO A 85 -15.71 49.15 -20.66
N LEU A 86 -14.87 48.47 -21.45
CA LEU A 86 -13.43 48.70 -21.51
C LEU A 86 -13.12 50.19 -21.79
N ALA A 87 -12.30 50.80 -20.93
CA ALA A 87 -11.97 52.22 -21.00
C ALA A 87 -10.77 52.50 -21.92
N LEU A 88 -10.86 52.06 -23.18
CA LEU A 88 -9.84 52.27 -24.20
C LEU A 88 -10.45 52.91 -25.44
N ASP A 89 -9.73 53.88 -26.03
CA ASP A 89 -10.14 54.52 -27.30
C ASP A 89 -9.78 53.62 -28.48
N LYS A 90 -10.81 53.19 -29.24
CA LYS A 90 -10.65 52.31 -30.40
C LYS A 90 -9.85 52.93 -31.55
N GLY A 91 -9.63 54.25 -31.56
CA GLY A 91 -8.91 54.91 -32.65
C GLY A 91 -9.56 54.59 -34.01
N ASP A 92 -8.76 54.06 -34.95
CA ASP A 92 -9.22 53.60 -36.28
C ASP A 92 -9.81 52.17 -36.29
N GLY A 93 -9.75 51.46 -35.17
CA GLY A 93 -10.21 50.09 -35.05
C GLY A 93 -9.30 49.06 -35.72
N ALA A 94 -8.05 49.42 -36.07
CA ALA A 94 -7.12 48.52 -36.73
C ALA A 94 -6.80 47.29 -35.86
N VAL A 95 -6.89 46.11 -36.48
CA VAL A 95 -6.52 44.85 -35.84
C VAL A 95 -5.01 44.73 -35.83
N SER A 96 -4.45 44.40 -34.67
CA SER A 96 -3.02 44.14 -34.51
C SER A 96 -2.82 42.92 -33.60
N ASP A 97 -1.83 42.09 -33.93
CA ASP A 97 -1.39 40.98 -33.10
C ASP A 97 0.06 41.13 -32.66
N THR A 98 0.39 40.51 -31.53
CA THR A 98 1.75 40.39 -31.00
C THR A 98 1.87 39.12 -30.17
N GLU A 99 3.09 38.62 -29.99
CA GLU A 99 3.38 37.51 -29.09
C GLU A 99 4.39 37.98 -28.04
N LEU A 100 4.15 37.63 -26.77
CA LEU A 100 5.13 37.72 -25.71
C LEU A 100 5.61 36.30 -25.35
N VAL A 101 6.90 36.16 -25.08
CA VAL A 101 7.53 34.90 -24.69
C VAL A 101 8.32 35.12 -23.41
N LEU A 102 7.93 34.43 -22.35
CA LEU A 102 8.66 34.41 -21.09
C LEU A 102 9.80 33.39 -21.19
N ASP A 103 10.97 33.71 -20.64
CA ASP A 103 12.08 32.76 -20.63
C ASP A 103 11.77 31.50 -19.82
N SER A 104 12.56 30.45 -20.06
CA SER A 104 12.33 29.14 -19.45
C SER A 104 12.53 29.15 -17.94
N ALA A 105 13.51 29.91 -17.41
CA ALA A 105 13.79 29.97 -15.99
C ALA A 105 12.65 30.64 -15.20
N LEU A 106 12.09 31.72 -15.72
CA LEU A 106 10.93 32.40 -15.16
C LEU A 106 9.66 31.55 -15.30
N THR A 107 9.48 30.86 -16.43
CA THR A 107 8.36 29.94 -16.65
C THR A 107 8.39 28.79 -15.64
N THR A 108 9.55 28.18 -15.39
CA THR A 108 9.70 27.14 -14.37
C THR A 108 9.35 27.66 -12.97
N LYS A 109 9.82 28.85 -12.59
CA LYS A 109 9.47 29.47 -11.29
C LYS A 109 7.96 29.67 -11.16
N LEU A 110 7.32 30.21 -12.19
CA LEU A 110 5.87 30.44 -12.24
C LEU A 110 5.10 29.13 -12.04
N LEU A 111 5.51 28.05 -12.71
CA LEU A 111 4.82 26.75 -12.65
C LEU A 111 5.05 26.00 -11.34
N GLN A 112 6.28 26.01 -10.81
CA GLN A 112 6.68 25.12 -9.71
C GLN A 112 6.73 25.78 -8.33
N ARG A 113 7.20 27.03 -8.25
CA ARG A 113 7.49 27.70 -6.96
C ARG A 113 6.45 28.73 -6.58
N CYS A 114 6.01 29.54 -7.53
CA CYS A 114 5.17 30.71 -7.22
C CYS A 114 3.80 30.33 -6.65
N ASN A 115 3.23 29.19 -7.07
CA ASN A 115 1.93 28.72 -6.58
C ASN A 115 1.91 28.44 -5.06
N ALA A 116 3.07 28.05 -4.49
CA ALA A 116 3.16 27.73 -3.07
C ALA A 116 2.94 28.93 -2.16
N ALA A 117 3.28 30.16 -2.61
CA ALA A 117 3.21 31.35 -1.76
C ALA A 117 1.78 31.66 -1.27
N TYR A 118 0.76 31.38 -2.10
CA TYR A 118 -0.64 31.74 -1.83
C TYR A 118 -1.62 30.58 -2.09
N HIS A 119 -1.12 29.35 -2.24
CA HIS A 119 -1.90 28.20 -2.72
C HIS A 119 -2.71 28.51 -4.00
N THR A 120 -2.05 29.15 -4.95
CA THR A 120 -2.65 29.56 -6.22
C THR A 120 -2.55 28.46 -7.27
N GLN A 121 -3.35 28.61 -8.32
CA GLN A 121 -3.17 27.98 -9.62
C GLN A 121 -2.54 28.98 -10.58
N ILE A 122 -1.99 28.49 -11.69
CA ILE A 122 -1.36 29.35 -12.70
C ILE A 122 -2.30 30.46 -13.20
N ASN A 123 -3.59 30.17 -13.40
CA ASN A 123 -4.57 31.17 -13.81
C ASN A 123 -4.69 32.32 -12.81
N ASP A 124 -4.58 32.06 -11.51
CA ASP A 124 -4.67 33.12 -10.49
C ASP A 124 -3.53 34.14 -10.67
N LEU A 125 -2.32 33.65 -10.98
CA LEU A 125 -1.13 34.47 -11.20
C LEU A 125 -1.15 35.16 -12.58
N LEU A 126 -1.51 34.44 -13.65
CA LEU A 126 -1.61 35.01 -15.00
C LEU A 126 -2.68 36.11 -15.07
N LEU A 127 -3.85 35.84 -14.49
CA LEU A 127 -4.95 36.80 -14.51
C LEU A 127 -4.69 37.97 -13.57
N THR A 128 -3.94 37.79 -12.48
CA THR A 128 -3.49 38.93 -11.66
C THR A 128 -2.54 39.82 -12.46
N ALA A 129 -1.53 39.27 -13.14
CA ALA A 129 -0.65 40.05 -13.99
C ALA A 129 -1.42 40.76 -15.13
N PHE A 130 -2.43 40.08 -15.70
CA PHE A 130 -3.29 40.66 -16.72
C PHE A 130 -4.22 41.77 -16.19
N ALA A 131 -4.70 41.65 -14.95
CA ALA A 131 -5.48 42.69 -14.28
C ALA A 131 -4.69 44.00 -14.18
N TYR A 132 -3.42 43.91 -13.75
CA TYR A 132 -2.50 45.04 -13.73
C TYR A 132 -2.22 45.59 -15.13
N ALA A 133 -2.01 44.73 -16.13
CA ALA A 133 -1.80 45.17 -17.50
C ALA A 133 -3.00 45.94 -18.07
N LEU A 134 -4.23 45.47 -17.81
CA LEU A 134 -5.45 46.18 -18.20
C LEU A 134 -5.62 47.50 -17.43
N SER A 135 -5.25 47.54 -16.15
CA SER A 135 -5.28 48.76 -15.33
C SER A 135 -4.27 49.80 -15.85
N ASP A 136 -3.06 49.40 -16.22
CA ASP A 136 -2.02 50.28 -16.77
C ASP A 136 -2.49 51.00 -18.05
N VAL A 137 -3.22 50.30 -18.93
CA VAL A 137 -3.65 50.85 -20.23
C VAL A 137 -5.04 51.51 -20.14
N GLY A 138 -5.97 50.93 -19.38
CA GLY A 138 -7.37 51.37 -19.29
C GLY A 138 -7.71 52.23 -18.06
N GLY A 139 -6.79 52.39 -17.12
CA GLY A 139 -6.92 53.27 -15.95
C GLY A 139 -7.94 52.81 -14.89
N ARG A 140 -8.44 51.57 -14.97
CA ARG A 140 -9.42 51.02 -14.02
C ARG A 140 -8.81 49.93 -13.16
N ALA A 141 -9.05 50.03 -11.86
CA ALA A 141 -8.64 49.02 -10.88
C ALA A 141 -9.45 47.72 -10.99
N CYS A 142 -10.68 47.75 -11.53
CA CYS A 142 -11.50 46.56 -11.77
C CYS A 142 -11.82 46.44 -13.25
N ASN A 143 -11.52 45.28 -13.84
CA ASN A 143 -11.81 44.97 -15.24
C ASN A 143 -12.52 43.62 -15.34
N HIS A 144 -13.66 43.59 -16.02
CA HIS A 144 -14.35 42.34 -16.32
C HIS A 144 -13.82 41.78 -17.63
N ILE A 145 -13.58 40.47 -17.67
CA ILE A 145 -13.12 39.75 -18.85
C ILE A 145 -13.97 38.50 -19.05
N MET A 146 -13.98 37.97 -20.27
CA MET A 146 -14.42 36.60 -20.56
C MET A 146 -13.24 35.66 -20.33
N LEU A 147 -13.44 34.64 -19.50
CA LEU A 147 -12.50 33.58 -19.28
C LEU A 147 -12.96 32.33 -20.04
N GLU A 148 -12.04 31.72 -20.78
CA GLU A 148 -12.26 30.46 -21.47
C GLU A 148 -11.77 29.29 -20.59
N GLY A 149 -12.69 28.36 -20.30
CA GLY A 149 -12.41 27.10 -19.63
C GLY A 149 -12.48 25.92 -20.59
N HIS A 150 -11.93 24.76 -20.19
CA HIS A 150 -11.99 23.55 -21.02
C HIS A 150 -13.40 22.96 -21.11
N GLY A 151 -14.26 23.22 -20.12
CA GLY A 151 -15.67 22.82 -20.10
C GLY A 151 -15.91 21.30 -20.09
N ARG A 152 -14.96 20.57 -19.50
CA ARG A 152 -15.04 19.12 -19.26
C ARG A 152 -15.19 18.87 -17.76
N GLU A 153 -16.15 19.55 -17.15
CA GLU A 153 -16.41 19.48 -15.72
C GLU A 153 -17.25 18.25 -15.36
N GLU A 154 -16.99 17.67 -14.19
CA GLU A 154 -17.74 16.53 -13.66
C GLU A 154 -19.09 16.99 -13.09
N ILE A 155 -20.07 17.20 -13.97
CA ILE A 155 -21.43 17.65 -13.60
C ILE A 155 -22.45 16.51 -13.47
N ALA A 156 -22.04 15.26 -13.75
CA ALA A 156 -22.87 14.07 -13.63
C ALA A 156 -21.99 12.83 -13.40
N THR A 157 -22.47 11.88 -12.59
CA THR A 157 -21.71 10.70 -12.16
C THR A 157 -21.58 9.62 -13.24
N ASP A 158 -22.38 9.68 -14.30
CA ASP A 158 -22.40 8.73 -15.42
C ASP A 158 -21.69 9.25 -16.69
N ILE A 159 -20.94 10.35 -16.57
CA ILE A 159 -20.27 11.03 -17.67
C ILE A 159 -18.74 10.97 -17.50
N ASP A 160 -18.06 10.27 -18.40
CA ASP A 160 -16.60 10.28 -18.53
C ASP A 160 -16.18 10.95 -19.84
N LEU A 161 -15.52 12.11 -19.74
CA LEU A 161 -15.06 12.91 -20.87
C LEU A 161 -13.58 12.72 -21.22
N SER A 162 -12.85 11.86 -20.50
CA SER A 162 -11.39 11.70 -20.63
C SER A 162 -10.92 11.38 -22.04
N ARG A 163 -11.73 10.62 -22.80
CA ARG A 163 -11.45 10.22 -24.19
C ARG A 163 -12.48 10.72 -25.22
N THR A 164 -13.31 11.71 -24.86
CA THR A 164 -14.37 12.18 -25.76
C THR A 164 -13.87 13.31 -26.66
N VAL A 165 -13.97 13.16 -27.98
CA VAL A 165 -13.68 14.23 -28.95
C VAL A 165 -14.91 15.10 -29.18
N GLY A 166 -14.73 16.42 -29.16
CA GLY A 166 -15.80 17.41 -29.35
C GLY A 166 -15.40 18.82 -28.90
N TRP A 167 -16.33 19.78 -29.03
CA TRP A 167 -16.12 21.15 -28.56
C TRP A 167 -16.75 21.38 -27.19
N PHE A 168 -15.91 21.42 -26.15
CA PHE A 168 -16.37 21.50 -24.76
C PHE A 168 -16.25 22.89 -24.14
N THR A 169 -15.54 23.81 -24.79
CA THR A 169 -15.15 25.12 -24.23
C THR A 169 -16.29 25.83 -23.52
N THR A 170 -16.07 26.17 -22.26
CA THR A 170 -16.94 27.08 -21.50
C THR A 170 -16.40 28.50 -21.61
N LEU A 171 -17.30 29.46 -21.77
CA LEU A 171 -16.96 30.89 -21.79
C LEU A 171 -17.82 31.57 -20.72
N PHE A 172 -17.21 32.31 -19.80
CA PHE A 172 -17.93 32.97 -18.70
C PHE A 172 -17.20 34.24 -18.23
N PRO A 173 -17.92 35.26 -17.75
CA PRO A 173 -17.29 36.47 -17.26
C PRO A 173 -16.62 36.26 -15.90
N VAL A 174 -15.56 37.01 -15.63
CA VAL A 174 -14.94 37.17 -14.30
C VAL A 174 -14.52 38.62 -14.09
N ALA A 175 -14.48 39.07 -12.83
CA ALA A 175 -14.02 40.41 -12.46
C ALA A 175 -12.63 40.36 -11.84
N LEU A 176 -11.64 40.95 -12.51
CA LEU A 176 -10.26 41.02 -12.04
C LEU A 176 -10.01 42.38 -11.40
N THR A 177 -9.40 42.40 -10.20
CA THR A 177 -8.99 43.67 -9.55
C THR A 177 -7.50 43.80 -9.31
N VAL A 178 -7.11 45.07 -9.26
CA VAL A 178 -5.88 45.60 -8.71
C VAL A 178 -6.22 46.24 -7.37
N GLU A 179 -5.69 45.67 -6.30
CA GLU A 179 -5.82 46.15 -4.93
C GLU A 179 -4.62 47.03 -4.54
N GLN A 180 -4.48 47.37 -3.25
CA GLN A 180 -3.39 48.25 -2.78
C GLN A 180 -1.97 47.74 -3.11
N ASP A 181 -1.78 46.42 -3.21
CA ASP A 181 -0.51 45.77 -3.51
C ASP A 181 -0.69 44.42 -4.21
N LEU A 182 0.41 43.82 -4.66
CA LEU A 182 0.42 42.54 -5.36
C LEU A 182 -0.12 41.40 -4.49
N ARG A 183 0.22 41.39 -3.20
CA ARG A 183 -0.25 40.38 -2.23
C ARG A 183 -1.78 40.39 -2.15
N ALA A 184 -2.39 41.56 -1.94
CA ALA A 184 -3.83 41.73 -1.88
C ALA A 184 -4.51 41.39 -3.21
N SER A 185 -3.90 41.78 -4.34
CA SER A 185 -4.45 41.50 -5.67
C SER A 185 -4.45 40.00 -6.00
N ILE A 186 -3.37 39.28 -5.68
CA ILE A 186 -3.29 37.82 -5.86
C ILE A 186 -4.38 37.12 -5.05
N LYS A 187 -4.52 37.48 -3.76
CA LYS A 187 -5.54 36.90 -2.87
C LYS A 187 -6.96 37.20 -3.38
N ALA A 188 -7.25 38.46 -3.73
CA ALA A 188 -8.57 38.88 -4.21
C ALA A 188 -8.96 38.18 -5.53
N ASN A 189 -8.04 38.12 -6.49
CA ASN A 189 -8.31 37.45 -7.77
C ASN A 189 -8.45 35.93 -7.60
N LYS A 190 -7.62 35.30 -6.75
CA LYS A 190 -7.80 33.88 -6.37
C LYS A 190 -9.21 33.64 -5.85
N GLU A 191 -9.67 34.40 -4.86
CA GLU A 191 -11.00 34.20 -4.26
C GLU A 191 -12.13 34.39 -5.27
N ARG A 192 -12.03 35.39 -6.15
CA ARG A 192 -13.04 35.57 -7.21
C ARG A 192 -13.07 34.45 -8.22
N LEU A 193 -11.91 33.93 -8.63
CA LEU A 193 -11.82 32.79 -9.52
C LEU A 193 -12.36 31.52 -8.86
N ARG A 194 -12.18 31.35 -7.54
CA ARG A 194 -12.74 30.24 -6.77
C ARG A 194 -14.24 30.38 -6.52
N ALA A 195 -14.76 31.59 -6.43
CA ALA A 195 -16.19 31.86 -6.27
C ALA A 195 -17.01 31.56 -7.54
N VAL A 196 -16.36 31.35 -8.69
CA VAL A 196 -17.04 30.98 -9.94
C VAL A 196 -17.74 29.62 -9.77
N PRO A 197 -19.09 29.58 -9.84
CA PRO A 197 -19.83 28.33 -9.68
C PRO A 197 -19.45 27.31 -10.75
N ASN A 198 -19.11 26.08 -10.34
CA ASN A 198 -18.89 24.93 -11.23
C ASN A 198 -18.00 25.25 -12.45
N LYS A 199 -16.93 26.03 -12.21
CA LYS A 199 -16.00 26.54 -13.24
C LYS A 199 -16.68 27.16 -14.47
N GLY A 200 -17.82 27.81 -14.24
CA GLY A 200 -18.52 28.62 -15.22
C GLY A 200 -19.35 27.85 -16.26
N ILE A 201 -19.51 26.53 -16.10
CA ILE A 201 -20.32 25.73 -17.02
C ILE A 201 -21.78 26.21 -17.12
N GLY A 202 -22.34 26.71 -16.01
CA GLY A 202 -23.70 27.19 -15.94
C GLY A 202 -23.95 28.50 -16.69
N PHE A 203 -22.94 29.34 -16.93
CA PHE A 203 -23.12 30.68 -17.49
C PHE A 203 -23.83 30.65 -18.85
N GLY A 204 -23.31 29.86 -19.80
CA GLY A 204 -23.88 29.76 -21.14
C GLY A 204 -25.31 29.23 -21.14
N THR A 205 -25.63 28.29 -20.24
CA THR A 205 -26.97 27.69 -20.13
C THR A 205 -27.98 28.59 -19.41
N LEU A 206 -27.54 29.37 -18.41
CA LEU A 206 -28.42 30.19 -17.56
C LEU A 206 -28.60 31.61 -18.11
N MET A 207 -27.54 32.20 -18.66
CA MET A 207 -27.52 33.60 -19.12
C MET A 207 -27.53 33.74 -20.64
N GLY A 208 -26.90 32.79 -21.33
CA GLY A 208 -26.65 32.87 -22.77
C GLY A 208 -25.58 33.90 -23.17
N TYR A 209 -25.13 33.82 -24.41
CA TYR A 209 -24.05 34.67 -24.96
C TYR A 209 -24.53 35.91 -25.73
N ALA A 210 -25.83 36.20 -25.69
CA ALA A 210 -26.42 37.38 -26.33
C ALA A 210 -26.61 38.57 -25.38
N HIS A 211 -26.07 38.50 -24.16
CA HIS A 211 -26.24 39.53 -23.15
C HIS A 211 -25.46 40.81 -23.51
N PRO A 212 -26.05 42.02 -23.43
CA PRO A 212 -25.41 43.25 -23.91
C PRO A 212 -24.22 43.72 -23.04
N ALA A 213 -24.16 43.27 -21.78
CA ALA A 213 -23.09 43.62 -20.83
C ALA A 213 -21.92 42.63 -20.84
N LEU A 214 -21.79 41.78 -21.86
CA LEU A 214 -20.65 40.85 -21.94
C LEU A 214 -19.33 41.64 -22.10
N PRO A 215 -18.29 41.31 -21.31
CA PRO A 215 -16.96 41.86 -21.48
C PRO A 215 -16.42 41.70 -22.90
N SER A 216 -15.76 42.74 -23.42
CA SER A 216 -15.12 42.72 -24.74
C SER A 216 -13.66 42.25 -24.71
N VAL A 217 -13.19 41.74 -23.57
CA VAL A 217 -11.84 41.20 -23.38
C VAL A 217 -11.95 39.70 -23.14
N SER A 218 -11.21 38.87 -23.87
CA SER A 218 -11.12 37.42 -23.62
C SER A 218 -9.70 37.01 -23.17
N PHE A 219 -9.63 36.04 -22.26
CA PHE A 219 -8.40 35.38 -21.87
C PHE A 219 -8.59 33.86 -21.87
N ASN A 220 -7.65 33.15 -22.50
CA ASN A 220 -7.63 31.69 -22.54
C ASN A 220 -6.23 31.18 -22.19
N TYR A 221 -6.13 30.24 -21.25
CA TYR A 221 -4.89 29.51 -20.96
C TYR A 221 -5.06 28.04 -21.31
N LEU A 222 -4.28 27.57 -22.28
CA LEU A 222 -4.41 26.24 -22.88
C LEU A 222 -3.65 25.13 -22.12
N GLY A 223 -2.87 25.48 -21.10
CA GLY A 223 -2.04 24.51 -20.37
C GLY A 223 -0.64 24.34 -20.97
N ARG A 224 0.01 23.22 -20.61
CA ARG A 224 1.34 22.84 -21.08
C ARG A 224 1.24 21.79 -22.19
N PHE A 225 1.98 21.99 -23.27
CA PHE A 225 2.03 21.09 -24.42
C PHE A 225 3.33 20.28 -24.53
N ASP A 226 4.28 20.50 -23.62
CA ASP A 226 5.50 19.70 -23.53
C ASP A 226 5.15 18.30 -23.03
N THR A 227 5.40 17.31 -23.88
CA THR A 227 5.21 15.90 -23.55
C THR A 227 6.56 15.32 -23.16
N ASP A 228 6.66 14.89 -21.90
CA ASP A 228 7.73 14.01 -21.43
C ASP A 228 7.60 12.66 -22.14
N GLY A 229 8.20 12.52 -23.32
CA GLY A 229 8.23 11.26 -24.05
C GLY A 229 8.78 11.39 -25.46
N ALA A 230 9.90 10.70 -25.74
CA ALA A 230 10.34 10.44 -27.10
C ALA A 230 9.40 9.41 -27.73
N ALA A 231 8.42 9.87 -28.51
CA ALA A 231 7.60 9.03 -29.39
C ALA A 231 7.68 9.54 -30.84
N ASP A 232 7.66 8.62 -31.80
CA ASP A 232 7.75 8.91 -33.25
C ASP A 232 6.49 9.63 -33.79
N TRP A 233 5.40 9.69 -33.03
CA TRP A 233 4.14 10.40 -33.33
C TRP A 233 3.89 11.53 -32.32
N GLN A 234 4.06 12.79 -32.74
CA GLN A 234 3.84 13.95 -31.86
C GLN A 234 3.30 15.17 -32.63
N PRO A 235 2.49 16.02 -31.98
CA PRO A 235 2.16 17.34 -32.52
C PRO A 235 3.47 18.15 -32.73
N CYS A 236 3.68 18.66 -33.95
CA CYS A 236 4.84 19.50 -34.25
C CYS A 236 4.54 20.98 -34.02
N ALA A 237 5.57 21.76 -33.67
CA ALA A 237 5.50 23.21 -33.50
C ALA A 237 5.56 24.02 -34.81
N ASP A 238 5.51 23.34 -35.97
CA ASP A 238 5.66 23.99 -37.27
C ASP A 238 4.52 25.00 -37.50
N PRO A 239 4.79 26.19 -38.09
CA PRO A 239 3.75 27.16 -38.40
C PRO A 239 2.67 26.58 -39.33
N ALA A 240 1.45 26.41 -38.82
CA ALA A 240 0.32 25.86 -39.56
C ALA A 240 -0.39 26.88 -40.48
N GLY A 241 0.15 28.10 -40.61
CA GLY A 241 -0.46 29.22 -41.34
C GLY A 241 -1.41 30.06 -40.48
N MET A 242 -2.39 30.72 -41.11
CA MET A 242 -3.36 31.56 -40.42
C MET A 242 -4.44 30.71 -39.75
N ALA A 243 -4.49 30.74 -38.42
CA ALA A 243 -5.49 30.01 -37.62
C ALA A 243 -6.91 30.58 -37.77
N ILE A 244 -7.04 31.85 -38.15
CA ILE A 244 -8.32 32.54 -38.36
C ILE A 244 -8.30 33.13 -39.77
N ALA A 245 -9.35 32.86 -40.55
CA ALA A 245 -9.51 33.45 -41.87
C ALA A 245 -9.68 34.98 -41.76
N PRO A 246 -9.11 35.79 -42.68
CA PRO A 246 -9.27 37.26 -42.68
C PRO A 246 -10.72 37.73 -42.70
N ASP A 247 -11.62 36.93 -43.27
CA ASP A 247 -13.06 37.22 -43.37
C ASP A 247 -13.82 36.98 -42.05
N ASN A 248 -13.16 36.39 -41.04
CA ASN A 248 -13.79 36.10 -39.76
C ASN A 248 -13.67 37.31 -38.83
N ALA A 249 -14.81 37.83 -38.36
CA ALA A 249 -14.83 38.97 -37.44
C ALA A 249 -14.41 38.52 -36.03
N LEU A 250 -13.50 39.26 -35.41
CA LEU A 250 -13.15 39.07 -34.00
C LEU A 250 -14.35 39.44 -33.12
N SER A 251 -14.77 38.51 -32.25
CA SER A 251 -15.88 38.71 -31.30
C SER A 251 -15.50 39.59 -30.10
N HIS A 252 -14.20 39.79 -29.86
CA HIS A 252 -13.66 40.54 -28.73
C HIS A 252 -12.80 41.71 -29.22
N ASP A 253 -12.72 42.77 -28.42
CA ASP A 253 -11.84 43.92 -28.66
C ASP A 253 -10.38 43.63 -28.27
N ILE A 254 -10.18 42.78 -27.25
CA ILE A 254 -8.88 42.21 -26.86
C ILE A 254 -9.08 40.70 -26.68
N GLY A 255 -8.16 39.90 -27.20
CA GLY A 255 -8.07 38.50 -26.81
C GLY A 255 -6.64 38.05 -26.57
N VAL A 256 -6.47 37.22 -25.53
CA VAL A 256 -5.19 36.67 -25.12
C VAL A 256 -5.29 35.15 -25.09
N ILE A 257 -4.34 34.48 -25.74
CA ILE A 257 -4.19 33.03 -25.70
C ILE A 257 -2.80 32.74 -25.13
N ALA A 258 -2.76 32.11 -23.97
CA ALA A 258 -1.55 31.72 -23.26
C ALA A 258 -1.36 30.19 -23.30
N MET A 259 -0.12 29.74 -23.47
CA MET A 259 0.25 28.31 -23.41
C MET A 259 1.71 28.16 -22.99
N VAL A 260 2.06 27.00 -22.43
CA VAL A 260 3.47 26.63 -22.20
C VAL A 260 3.91 25.65 -23.29
N GLN A 261 4.95 26.04 -24.02
CA GLN A 261 5.52 25.27 -25.11
C GLN A 261 7.04 25.45 -25.14
N SER A 262 7.76 24.34 -25.25
CA SER A 262 9.22 24.26 -25.16
C SER A 262 9.75 24.92 -23.89
N ASP A 263 9.13 24.60 -22.75
CA ASP A 263 9.41 25.16 -21.42
C ASP A 263 9.29 26.68 -21.30
N GLN A 264 8.62 27.34 -22.26
CA GLN A 264 8.40 28.79 -22.27
C GLN A 264 6.90 29.12 -22.27
N LEU A 265 6.49 30.04 -21.40
CA LEU A 265 5.14 30.62 -21.46
C LEU A 265 5.07 31.58 -22.66
N ARG A 266 4.17 31.30 -23.59
CA ARG A 266 3.85 32.14 -24.75
C ARG A 266 2.46 32.71 -24.59
N CYS A 267 2.31 34.03 -24.67
CA CYS A 267 0.99 34.67 -24.73
C CYS A 267 0.86 35.44 -26.03
N ARG A 268 -0.01 34.95 -26.92
CA ARG A 268 -0.38 35.65 -28.13
C ARG A 268 -1.57 36.55 -27.85
N MET A 269 -1.46 37.80 -28.26
CA MET A 269 -2.44 38.85 -28.00
C MET A 269 -2.91 39.45 -29.32
N TYR A 270 -4.21 39.65 -29.46
CA TYR A 270 -4.81 40.36 -30.58
C TYR A 270 -5.74 41.45 -30.07
N THR A 271 -5.67 42.65 -30.66
CA THR A 271 -6.49 43.80 -30.25
C THR A 271 -7.06 44.56 -31.44
N ARG A 272 -8.14 45.32 -31.19
CA ARG A 272 -8.77 46.26 -32.14
C ARG A 272 -8.41 47.72 -31.87
N PHE A 273 -7.26 47.97 -31.25
CA PHE A 273 -6.82 49.30 -30.80
C PHE A 273 -5.53 49.77 -31.50
N GLY A 274 -5.12 49.09 -32.57
CA GLY A 274 -3.88 49.37 -33.30
C GLY A 274 -2.61 48.90 -32.58
N ALA A 275 -1.50 48.89 -33.32
CA ALA A 275 -0.23 48.29 -32.88
C ALA A 275 0.40 48.97 -31.64
N ALA A 276 0.16 50.27 -31.44
CA ALA A 276 0.68 51.00 -30.28
C ALA A 276 0.07 50.48 -28.96
N VAL A 277 -1.26 50.35 -28.91
CA VAL A 277 -1.96 49.84 -27.72
C VAL A 277 -1.68 48.35 -27.52
N THR A 278 -1.67 47.56 -28.59
CA THR A 278 -1.28 46.15 -28.55
C THR A 278 0.12 45.96 -27.92
N GLY A 279 1.10 46.74 -28.38
CA GLY A 279 2.48 46.69 -27.86
C GLY A 279 2.59 47.15 -26.40
N GLN A 280 1.87 48.22 -26.02
CA GLN A 280 1.82 48.69 -24.62
C GLN A 280 1.24 47.64 -23.67
N LEU A 281 0.14 47.00 -24.07
CA LEU A 281 -0.51 45.98 -23.26
C LEU A 281 0.37 44.73 -23.10
N ALA A 282 1.04 44.29 -24.17
CA ALA A 282 1.98 43.16 -24.11
C ALA A 282 3.19 43.46 -23.21
N ALA A 283 3.77 44.65 -23.33
CA ALA A 283 4.88 45.09 -22.47
C ALA A 283 4.45 45.22 -20.99
N ALA A 284 3.21 45.70 -20.74
CA ALA A 284 2.65 45.75 -19.39
C ALA A 284 2.42 44.34 -18.81
N LEU A 285 1.86 43.42 -19.59
CA LEU A 285 1.65 42.03 -19.16
C LEU A 285 2.97 41.33 -18.82
N GLN A 286 4.01 41.47 -19.66
CA GLN A 286 5.32 40.90 -19.36
C GLN A 286 5.91 41.44 -18.05
N ARG A 287 5.92 42.77 -17.88
CA ARG A 287 6.44 43.44 -16.69
C ARG A 287 5.70 43.00 -15.40
N HIS A 288 4.38 42.85 -15.46
CA HIS A 288 3.58 42.40 -14.31
C HIS A 288 3.71 40.89 -14.05
N LEU A 289 3.92 40.06 -15.08
CA LEU A 289 4.28 38.64 -14.89
C LEU A 289 5.60 38.51 -14.14
N GLU A 290 6.63 39.26 -14.56
CA GLU A 290 7.93 39.29 -13.89
C GLU A 290 7.80 39.76 -12.42
N ALA A 291 6.97 40.79 -12.16
CA ALA A 291 6.70 41.28 -10.81
C ALA A 291 5.98 40.26 -9.92
N VAL A 292 4.96 39.56 -10.45
CA VAL A 292 4.26 38.48 -9.74
C VAL A 292 5.23 37.34 -9.42
N ILE A 293 6.07 36.93 -10.39
CA ILE A 293 7.06 35.87 -10.19
C ILE A 293 8.08 36.28 -9.12
N ALA A 294 8.58 37.51 -9.16
CA ALA A 294 9.53 38.02 -8.17
C ALA A 294 8.91 38.05 -6.77
N HIS A 295 7.69 38.55 -6.63
CA HIS A 295 6.93 38.62 -5.37
C HIS A 295 6.72 37.23 -4.77
N CYS A 296 6.13 36.31 -5.52
CA CYS A 296 5.88 34.95 -5.03
C CYS A 296 7.17 34.16 -4.76
N SER A 297 8.26 34.44 -5.50
CA SER A 297 9.55 33.80 -5.24
C SER A 297 10.25 34.31 -3.98
N GLN A 298 9.86 35.48 -3.47
CA GLN A 298 10.43 36.11 -2.28
C GLN A 298 9.55 35.94 -1.02
N ALA A 299 8.37 35.34 -1.15
CA ALA A 299 7.49 35.08 -0.02
C ALA A 299 8.20 34.18 1.01
N ALA A 300 8.42 34.70 2.22
CA ALA A 300 9.09 33.98 3.30
C ALA A 300 8.21 32.89 3.92
N ALA A 301 6.89 33.12 3.91
CA ALA A 301 5.88 32.20 4.43
C ALA A 301 4.73 32.04 3.44
N VAL A 302 4.07 30.89 3.53
CA VAL A 302 2.83 30.61 2.81
C VAL A 302 1.69 31.39 3.45
N GLU A 303 0.85 32.00 2.62
CA GLU A 303 -0.33 32.73 3.07
C GLU A 303 -1.61 32.09 2.55
N TYR A 304 -2.59 31.95 3.43
CA TYR A 304 -3.87 31.33 3.11
C TYR A 304 -4.97 32.35 2.80
N THR A 305 -6.00 31.92 2.07
CA THR A 305 -7.23 32.67 1.79
C THR A 305 -8.47 31.88 2.24
N ALA A 306 -9.63 32.52 2.31
CA ALA A 306 -10.84 31.88 2.84
C ALA A 306 -11.21 30.59 2.09
N SER A 307 -11.07 30.59 0.76
CA SER A 307 -11.34 29.38 -0.03
C SER A 307 -10.46 28.18 0.30
N ASP A 308 -9.36 28.32 1.03
CA ASP A 308 -8.51 27.21 1.46
C ASP A 308 -9.15 26.33 2.55
N PHE A 309 -10.15 26.85 3.29
CA PHE A 309 -10.79 26.18 4.41
C PHE A 309 -12.31 26.05 4.21
N ALA A 310 -12.93 24.98 4.72
CA ALA A 310 -14.36 24.73 4.49
C ALA A 310 -15.28 25.62 5.35
N ASP A 311 -14.85 25.94 6.58
CA ASP A 311 -15.68 26.61 7.59
C ASP A 311 -15.31 28.09 7.81
N VAL A 312 -14.46 28.68 6.97
CA VAL A 312 -14.03 30.08 7.08
C VAL A 312 -14.89 30.95 6.18
N ALA A 313 -15.66 31.88 6.79
CA ALA A 313 -16.61 32.70 6.07
C ALA A 313 -15.97 33.93 5.39
N GLY A 314 -14.79 34.38 5.86
CA GLY A 314 -14.07 35.50 5.25
C GLY A 314 -12.71 35.81 5.87
N GLU A 315 -12.05 36.86 5.37
CA GLU A 315 -10.68 37.24 5.75
C GLU A 315 -10.52 37.60 7.24
N SER A 316 -11.59 38.02 7.92
CA SER A 316 -11.58 38.26 9.37
C SER A 316 -11.27 37.00 10.17
N ASP A 317 -11.74 35.85 9.70
CA ASP A 317 -11.59 34.57 10.41
C ASP A 317 -10.19 33.98 10.16
N LEU A 318 -9.52 34.43 9.09
CA LEU A 318 -8.12 34.07 8.80
C LEU A 318 -7.15 34.59 9.86
N SER A 319 -7.52 35.60 10.66
CA SER A 319 -6.68 36.10 11.75
C SER A 319 -6.51 35.10 12.91
N GLN A 320 -7.36 34.08 12.99
CA GLN A 320 -7.21 32.93 13.88
C GLN A 320 -6.37 31.80 13.24
N LEU A 321 -5.99 31.96 11.97
CA LEU A 321 -5.26 31.00 11.14
C LEU A 321 -3.80 31.38 10.80
N PRO A 322 -3.11 32.37 11.39
CA PRO A 322 -1.65 32.34 11.41
C PRO A 322 -1.18 31.48 12.60
N LEU A 323 -0.21 30.59 12.35
CA LEU A 323 0.48 29.91 13.44
C LEU A 323 1.30 30.97 14.20
N LEU A 324 0.83 31.35 15.38
CA LEU A 324 1.46 32.33 16.28
C LEU A 324 1.89 31.62 17.56
N HIS A 325 2.97 32.13 18.17
CA HIS A 325 3.40 31.64 19.48
C HIS A 325 2.33 31.93 20.54
N ASN A 326 1.96 30.89 21.30
CA ASN A 326 1.14 31.03 22.49
C ASN A 326 2.03 31.07 23.75
N GLU A 327 1.96 32.17 24.51
CA GLU A 327 2.73 32.34 25.76
C GLU A 327 2.39 31.28 26.82
N ASN A 328 1.21 30.65 26.74
CA ASN A 328 0.81 29.61 27.68
C ASN A 328 1.23 28.22 27.18
N THR A 329 2.39 27.74 27.61
CA THR A 329 2.92 26.42 27.22
C THR A 329 2.46 25.26 28.12
N GLY A 330 1.85 25.54 29.28
CA GLY A 330 1.54 24.53 30.30
C GLY A 330 0.20 23.80 30.15
N ASP A 331 -0.73 24.33 29.36
CA ASP A 331 -2.05 23.72 29.16
C ASP A 331 -1.99 22.41 28.37
N TRP A 332 -3.00 21.55 28.59
CA TRP A 332 -3.19 20.33 27.81
C TRP A 332 -3.58 20.64 26.36
N PHE A 333 -2.92 19.97 25.43
CA PHE A 333 -3.19 20.04 24.00
C PHE A 333 -3.24 18.64 23.39
N ASP A 334 -3.71 18.52 22.15
CA ASP A 334 -3.99 17.22 21.56
C ASP A 334 -2.71 16.47 21.18
N MET A 335 -2.80 15.15 21.24
CA MET A 335 -1.78 14.23 20.74
C MET A 335 -1.95 14.00 19.25
N THR A 336 -0.85 13.77 18.53
CA THR A 336 -0.94 13.28 17.14
C THR A 336 -1.66 11.92 17.10
N ALA A 337 -2.13 11.54 15.91
CA ALA A 337 -2.75 10.22 15.72
C ALA A 337 -1.79 9.09 16.14
N VAL A 338 -0.50 9.20 15.80
CA VAL A 338 0.52 8.19 16.14
C VAL A 338 0.88 8.19 17.62
N GLN A 339 1.01 9.36 18.27
CA GLN A 339 1.25 9.44 19.70
C GLN A 339 0.11 8.76 20.48
N ARG A 340 -1.15 8.92 20.04
CA ARG A 340 -2.30 8.20 20.61
C ARG A 340 -2.16 6.69 20.43
N ALA A 341 -1.77 6.22 19.24
CA ALA A 341 -1.54 4.80 19.00
C ALA A 341 -0.42 4.24 19.90
N TYR A 342 0.70 4.95 20.01
CA TYR A 342 1.78 4.59 20.93
C TYR A 342 1.29 4.52 22.37
N LEU A 343 0.52 5.52 22.84
CA LEU A 343 -0.04 5.51 24.19
C LEU A 343 -0.94 4.27 24.43
N MET A 344 -1.76 3.90 23.45
CA MET A 344 -2.62 2.70 23.54
C MET A 344 -1.82 1.39 23.53
N GLY A 345 -0.68 1.33 22.83
CA GLY A 345 0.21 0.16 22.85
C GLY A 345 0.76 -0.21 24.24
N ARG A 346 0.69 0.72 25.21
CA ARG A 346 1.08 0.46 26.61
C ARG A 346 0.03 -0.29 27.41
N LEU A 347 -1.19 -0.45 26.89
CA LEU A 347 -2.28 -1.11 27.59
C LEU A 347 -2.20 -2.62 27.44
N ALA A 348 -2.32 -3.35 28.54
CA ALA A 348 -2.18 -4.80 28.58
C ALA A 348 -3.27 -5.58 27.81
N ASN A 349 -4.43 -4.95 27.56
CA ASN A 349 -5.52 -5.56 26.82
C ASN A 349 -5.38 -5.40 25.30
N TYR A 350 -4.39 -4.66 24.82
CA TYR A 350 -4.07 -4.55 23.40
C TYR A 350 -3.24 -5.75 22.95
N GLU A 351 -3.45 -6.25 21.73
CA GLU A 351 -2.64 -7.30 21.12
C GLU A 351 -1.17 -6.84 21.06
N ILE A 352 -0.25 -7.61 21.64
CA ILE A 352 1.17 -7.21 21.77
C ILE A 352 1.27 -5.88 22.53
N GLY A 353 0.40 -5.70 23.53
CA GLY A 353 0.40 -4.57 24.44
C GLY A 353 1.55 -4.59 25.45
N ASN A 354 1.54 -3.67 26.41
CA ASN A 354 2.66 -3.41 27.33
C ASN A 354 3.96 -3.10 26.58
N ILE A 355 3.87 -2.30 25.51
CA ILE A 355 5.02 -1.88 24.72
C ILE A 355 4.99 -0.38 24.44
N SER A 356 6.17 0.22 24.31
CA SER A 356 6.38 1.59 23.88
C SER A 356 7.14 1.63 22.56
N ASN A 357 6.88 2.64 21.73
CA ASN A 357 7.70 2.93 20.56
C ASN A 357 9.02 3.54 21.04
N HIS A 358 10.13 2.86 20.82
CA HIS A 358 11.31 3.06 21.67
C HIS A 358 12.61 2.83 20.90
N ILE A 359 13.67 3.56 21.29
CA ILE A 359 15.02 3.35 20.77
C ILE A 359 16.06 3.38 21.90
N TYR A 360 17.06 2.52 21.76
CA TYR A 360 18.21 2.40 22.64
C TYR A 360 19.50 2.51 21.82
N ASN A 361 20.46 3.31 22.28
CA ASN A 361 21.74 3.54 21.62
C ASN A 361 22.89 3.39 22.63
N GLU A 362 24.02 2.87 22.15
CA GLU A 362 25.29 2.79 22.87
C GLU A 362 26.39 3.52 22.11
N TYR A 363 27.16 4.35 22.83
CA TYR A 363 28.32 5.05 22.32
C TYR A 363 29.50 4.81 23.26
N SER A 364 30.62 4.31 22.72
CA SER A 364 31.81 4.01 23.52
C SER A 364 32.87 5.09 23.36
N TYR A 365 33.48 5.54 24.45
CA TYR A 365 34.49 6.59 24.50
C TYR A 365 35.69 6.13 25.29
N ARG A 366 36.91 6.54 24.94
CA ARG A 366 38.07 6.26 25.83
C ARG A 366 37.93 6.97 27.17
N GLN A 367 37.37 8.18 27.17
CA GLN A 367 37.05 8.92 28.38
C GLN A 367 35.91 9.89 28.08
N LEU A 368 34.86 9.89 28.91
CA LEU A 368 33.72 10.78 28.76
C LEU A 368 33.60 11.72 29.98
N ASP A 369 33.56 13.03 29.74
CA ASP A 369 33.21 14.01 30.79
C ASP A 369 31.70 14.01 31.05
N VAL A 370 31.27 13.15 31.98
CA VAL A 370 29.88 13.00 32.39
C VAL A 370 29.31 14.28 33.02
N ASN A 371 30.12 15.10 33.68
CA ASN A 371 29.64 16.35 34.27
C ASN A 371 29.28 17.39 33.21
N THR A 372 30.08 17.48 32.15
CA THR A 372 29.79 18.34 31.01
C THR A 372 28.57 17.84 30.23
N LEU A 373 28.45 16.53 30.01
CA LEU A 373 27.25 15.92 29.41
C LEU A 373 25.99 16.20 30.22
N GLN A 374 26.04 16.03 31.55
CA GLN A 374 24.90 16.30 32.42
C GLN A 374 24.48 17.78 32.38
N ARG A 375 25.44 18.72 32.36
CA ARG A 375 25.13 20.15 32.23
C ARG A 375 24.46 20.45 30.89
N ALA A 376 25.03 19.96 29.79
CA ALA A 376 24.48 20.14 28.45
C ALA A 376 23.05 19.58 28.34
N LEU A 377 22.81 18.37 28.88
CA LEU A 377 21.48 17.76 28.88
C LEU A 377 20.45 18.57 29.71
N ASN A 378 20.85 19.07 30.89
CA ASN A 378 19.96 19.93 31.67
C ASN A 378 19.64 21.25 30.96
N THR A 379 20.61 21.83 30.24
CA THR A 379 20.36 23.01 29.39
C THR A 379 19.36 22.68 28.27
N LEU A 380 19.43 21.51 27.63
CA LEU A 380 18.42 21.12 26.65
C LEU A 380 17.03 20.97 27.27
N ILE A 381 16.92 20.30 28.42
CA ILE A 381 15.65 20.13 29.14
C ILE A 381 15.06 21.51 29.49
N GLU A 382 15.90 22.47 29.86
CA GLU A 382 15.50 23.85 30.14
C GLU A 382 14.95 24.55 28.88
N GLN A 383 15.69 24.51 27.78
CA GLN A 383 15.41 25.30 26.57
C GLN A 383 14.32 24.69 25.67
N TYR A 384 14.09 23.38 25.72
CA TYR A 384 13.16 22.68 24.82
C TYR A 384 12.05 21.99 25.60
N ASP A 385 10.87 22.62 25.65
CA ASP A 385 9.70 22.16 26.41
C ASP A 385 9.28 20.71 26.10
N VAL A 386 9.48 20.25 24.85
CA VAL A 386 9.11 18.89 24.43
C VAL A 386 9.78 17.80 25.26
N LEU A 387 10.99 18.01 25.78
CA LEU A 387 11.69 17.05 26.63
C LEU A 387 11.02 16.88 28.00
N ARG A 388 10.13 17.81 28.37
CA ARG A 388 9.37 17.83 29.62
C ARG A 388 7.90 17.41 29.42
N THR A 389 7.58 16.79 28.29
CA THR A 389 6.19 16.39 27.98
C THR A 389 5.74 15.22 28.85
N VAL A 390 4.49 15.28 29.30
CA VAL A 390 3.74 14.17 29.90
C VAL A 390 2.39 13.98 29.21
N TYR A 391 1.85 12.77 29.28
CA TYR A 391 0.66 12.33 28.56
C TYR A 391 -0.46 11.90 29.51
N SER A 392 -1.71 12.04 29.08
CA SER A 392 -2.90 11.59 29.80
C SER A 392 -3.64 10.49 29.05
N PHE A 393 -3.79 9.33 29.69
CA PHE A 393 -4.63 8.23 29.18
C PHE A 393 -6.12 8.58 29.12
N GLU A 394 -6.60 9.39 30.07
CA GLU A 394 -8.02 9.77 30.16
C GLU A 394 -8.39 10.80 29.08
N ARG A 395 -7.54 11.82 28.90
CA ARG A 395 -7.82 12.94 27.97
C ARG A 395 -7.35 12.65 26.55
N LEU A 396 -6.42 11.71 26.36
CA LEU A 396 -5.67 11.52 25.11
C LEU A 396 -4.99 12.82 24.65
N GLN A 397 -4.45 13.55 25.61
CA GLN A 397 -3.79 14.83 25.46
C GLN A 397 -2.39 14.78 26.07
N GLN A 398 -1.57 15.76 25.74
CA GLN A 398 -0.22 15.97 26.25
C GLN A 398 -0.05 17.40 26.79
N ARG A 399 0.95 17.62 27.65
CA ARG A 399 1.33 18.95 28.12
C ARG A 399 2.81 19.00 28.49
N TYR A 400 3.38 20.20 28.53
CA TYR A 400 4.73 20.41 29.04
C TYR A 400 4.72 20.63 30.56
N LEU A 401 5.64 19.99 31.27
CA LEU A 401 5.86 20.27 32.69
C LEU A 401 6.69 21.56 32.85
N PRO A 402 6.33 22.42 33.82
CA PRO A 402 7.18 23.55 34.19
C PRO A 402 8.44 23.04 34.90
N LEU A 403 9.54 23.81 34.85
CA LEU A 403 10.86 23.38 35.32
C LEU A 403 10.89 23.00 36.80
N GLU A 404 10.05 23.62 37.62
CA GLU A 404 9.94 23.33 39.05
C GLU A 404 9.40 21.90 39.30
N GLN A 405 8.68 21.32 38.34
CA GLN A 405 8.12 19.97 38.43
C GLN A 405 9.04 18.88 37.88
N THR A 406 10.08 19.23 37.12
CA THR A 406 11.02 18.24 36.55
C THR A 406 12.26 18.04 37.43
N GLY A 407 12.74 19.11 38.08
CA GLY A 407 14.00 19.09 38.82
C GLY A 407 15.23 18.86 37.92
N PRO A 408 16.46 18.87 38.48
CA PRO A 408 17.68 18.62 37.72
C PRO A 408 17.83 17.14 37.36
N TYR A 409 18.05 16.86 36.08
CA TYR A 409 18.35 15.53 35.58
C TYR A 409 19.76 15.10 35.99
N ARG A 410 19.91 13.85 36.46
CA ARG A 410 21.21 13.28 36.85
C ARG A 410 21.51 12.03 36.04
N ILE A 411 22.71 11.99 35.45
CA ILE A 411 23.18 10.82 34.71
C ILE A 411 23.63 9.76 35.73
N GLN A 412 23.06 8.57 35.63
CA GLN A 412 23.47 7.44 36.46
C GLN A 412 24.83 6.92 35.97
N ILE A 413 25.74 6.64 36.90
CA ILE A 413 27.06 6.05 36.60
C ILE A 413 27.14 4.67 37.23
N ASN A 414 27.34 3.64 36.40
CA ASN A 414 27.69 2.31 36.85
C ASN A 414 29.20 2.19 36.90
N ASP A 415 29.75 1.95 38.09
CA ASP A 415 31.19 1.76 38.25
C ASP A 415 31.54 0.29 37.99
N CYS A 416 32.05 0.01 36.79
CA CYS A 416 32.46 -1.31 36.32
C CYS A 416 33.99 -1.46 36.31
N ARG A 417 34.73 -0.53 36.94
CA ARG A 417 36.21 -0.61 37.01
C ARG A 417 36.66 -1.89 37.71
N GLY A 418 37.74 -2.48 37.23
CA GLY A 418 38.20 -3.82 37.63
C GLY A 418 37.40 -4.99 37.04
N GLN A 419 36.36 -4.74 36.25
CA GLN A 419 35.68 -5.75 35.44
C GLN A 419 36.14 -5.62 33.98
N ALA A 420 36.41 -6.75 33.34
CA ALA A 420 36.67 -6.73 31.90
C ALA A 420 35.38 -6.33 31.18
N ARG A 421 35.47 -5.41 30.21
CA ARG A 421 34.38 -5.12 29.29
C ARG A 421 34.05 -6.38 28.49
N LYS A 422 32.98 -7.06 28.89
CA LYS A 422 32.42 -8.24 28.23
C LYS A 422 30.95 -7.99 27.93
N GLU A 423 30.42 -8.62 26.89
CA GLU A 423 29.00 -8.51 26.54
C GLU A 423 28.09 -8.77 27.75
N ASP A 424 28.37 -9.81 28.55
CA ASP A 424 27.62 -10.12 29.78
C ASP A 424 27.47 -8.93 30.76
N THR A 425 28.45 -8.01 30.83
CA THR A 425 28.37 -6.83 31.71
C THR A 425 27.50 -5.70 31.16
N LEU A 426 27.42 -5.57 29.83
CA LEU A 426 26.55 -4.62 29.15
C LEU A 426 25.12 -5.15 29.02
N ASP A 427 24.95 -6.46 28.90
CA ASP A 427 23.66 -7.14 28.74
C ASP A 427 22.68 -6.82 29.88
N ALA A 428 23.16 -6.66 31.12
CA ALA A 428 22.32 -6.26 32.24
C ALA A 428 21.74 -4.84 32.09
N VAL A 429 22.50 -3.92 31.47
CA VAL A 429 22.03 -2.56 31.17
C VAL A 429 21.09 -2.59 29.97
N ARG A 430 21.45 -3.34 28.91
CA ARG A 430 20.63 -3.55 27.72
C ARG A 430 19.26 -4.11 28.09
N GLU A 431 19.18 -5.24 28.76
CA GLU A 431 17.90 -5.87 29.17
C GLU A 431 16.97 -4.92 29.94
N ARG A 432 17.53 -3.98 30.72
CA ARG A 432 16.73 -2.97 31.42
C ARG A 432 16.31 -1.80 30.53
N LEU A 433 17.18 -1.36 29.62
CA LEU A 433 17.01 -0.09 28.89
C LEU A 433 16.51 -0.25 27.45
N SER A 434 16.78 -1.36 26.76
CA SER A 434 16.36 -1.61 25.37
C SER A 434 14.88 -1.97 25.23
N HIS A 435 14.27 -2.48 26.30
CA HIS A 435 12.86 -2.88 26.33
C HIS A 435 12.02 -2.07 27.35
N LYS A 436 12.54 -0.92 27.79
CA LYS A 436 11.93 -0.11 28.84
C LYS A 436 10.64 0.53 28.36
N VAL A 437 9.54 0.21 29.03
CA VAL A 437 8.25 0.90 28.88
C VAL A 437 8.18 2.03 29.90
N TYR A 438 8.36 3.27 29.46
CA TYR A 438 8.27 4.43 30.33
C TYR A 438 6.81 4.70 30.73
N ASP A 439 6.60 5.14 31.97
CA ASP A 439 5.32 5.69 32.40
C ASP A 439 5.11 7.05 31.72
N ALA A 440 4.24 7.07 30.72
CA ALA A 440 3.94 8.26 29.92
C ALA A 440 3.38 9.44 30.74
N THR A 441 2.92 9.19 31.98
CA THR A 441 2.35 10.23 32.86
C THR A 441 3.41 10.96 33.70
N SER A 442 4.67 10.51 33.67
CA SER A 442 5.75 11.07 34.47
C SER A 442 7.01 11.38 33.66
N PHE A 443 7.70 12.45 34.06
CA PHE A 443 9.02 12.79 33.53
C PHE A 443 10.10 12.01 34.32
N PRO A 444 11.20 11.58 33.66
CA PRO A 444 11.52 11.70 32.24
C PRO A 444 11.14 10.47 31.41
N LEU A 445 10.86 10.69 30.12
CA LEU A 445 10.62 9.64 29.12
C LEU A 445 11.89 9.25 28.34
N PHE A 446 13.04 9.44 28.98
CA PHE A 446 14.35 9.05 28.46
C PHE A 446 15.31 8.72 29.61
N THR A 447 16.41 8.06 29.31
CA THR A 447 17.45 7.70 30.27
C THR A 447 18.84 7.81 29.63
N PHE A 448 19.72 8.57 30.26
CA PHE A 448 21.15 8.63 29.99
C PHE A 448 21.88 7.97 31.16
N GLU A 449 22.70 6.98 30.85
CA GLU A 449 23.44 6.20 31.84
C GLU A 449 24.85 5.91 31.31
N VAL A 450 25.86 5.90 32.18
CA VAL A 450 27.25 5.66 31.79
C VAL A 450 27.81 4.48 32.56
N SER A 451 28.30 3.47 31.85
CA SER A 451 29.06 2.36 32.43
C SER A 451 30.55 2.64 32.27
N ARG A 452 31.27 2.76 33.39
CA ARG A 452 32.69 3.14 33.44
C ARG A 452 33.57 1.92 33.64
N PHE A 453 34.41 1.61 32.67
CA PHE A 453 35.41 0.55 32.71
C PHE A 453 36.82 1.14 32.95
N ASP A 454 37.84 0.29 33.03
CA ASP A 454 39.21 0.73 33.26
C ASP A 454 39.81 1.46 32.04
N ASP A 455 39.35 1.15 30.83
CA ASP A 455 39.89 1.63 29.55
C ASP A 455 38.91 2.44 28.69
N CYS A 456 37.62 2.45 29.03
CA CYS A 456 36.59 3.21 28.32
C CYS A 456 35.36 3.52 29.19
N ASP A 457 34.58 4.51 28.76
CA ASP A 457 33.22 4.81 29.22
C ASP A 457 32.21 4.43 28.12
N VAL A 458 31.13 3.73 28.48
CA VAL A 458 30.01 3.42 27.57
C VAL A 458 28.80 4.25 27.95
N LEU A 459 28.35 5.12 27.06
CA LEU A 459 27.14 5.92 27.20
C LEU A 459 25.93 5.18 26.62
N HIS A 460 24.96 4.91 27.48
CA HIS A 460 23.69 4.28 27.16
C HIS A 460 22.59 5.33 27.09
N ILE A 461 21.83 5.37 26.00
CA ILE A 461 20.75 6.32 25.77
C ILE A 461 19.49 5.57 25.38
N SER A 462 18.47 5.66 26.23
CA SER A 462 17.15 5.05 26.04
C SER A 462 16.11 6.16 25.93
N ILE A 463 15.31 6.18 24.86
CA ILE A 463 14.33 7.26 24.59
C ILE A 463 13.01 6.65 24.16
N ASP A 464 11.93 7.12 24.78
CA ASP A 464 10.57 6.88 24.31
C ASP A 464 10.25 7.81 23.14
N LEU A 465 10.05 7.22 21.96
CA LEU A 465 9.84 7.95 20.71
C LEU A 465 8.42 8.54 20.60
N ILE A 466 7.57 8.41 21.63
CA ILE A 466 6.37 9.23 21.74
C ILE A 466 6.71 10.73 21.82
N LEU A 467 7.91 11.09 22.28
CA LEU A 467 8.39 12.48 22.41
C LEU A 467 8.87 13.07 21.08
N LEU A 468 9.63 12.31 20.30
CA LEU A 468 10.46 12.81 19.19
C LEU A 468 10.40 11.83 18.01
N ASP A 469 10.15 12.36 16.83
CA ASP A 469 10.39 11.64 15.58
C ASP A 469 11.90 11.50 15.30
N ALA A 470 12.24 10.76 14.23
CA ALA A 470 13.63 10.52 13.85
C ALA A 470 14.41 11.82 13.60
N GLN A 471 13.80 12.80 12.93
CA GLN A 471 14.42 14.09 12.60
C GLN A 471 14.64 14.97 13.84
N SER A 472 13.67 15.06 14.74
CA SER A 472 13.79 15.81 16.00
C SER A 472 14.84 15.18 16.91
N ARG A 473 14.93 13.85 16.94
CA ARG A 473 15.98 13.14 17.70
C ARG A 473 17.38 13.46 17.16
N GLN A 474 17.56 13.48 15.83
CA GLN A 474 18.83 13.89 15.23
C GLN A 474 19.18 15.35 15.59
N ALA A 475 18.21 16.26 15.51
CA ALA A 475 18.40 17.65 15.91
C ALA A 475 18.77 17.79 17.40
N MET A 476 18.13 17.00 18.27
CA MET A 476 18.45 16.94 19.70
C MET A 476 19.90 16.46 19.94
N PHE A 477 20.35 15.42 19.25
CA PHE A 477 21.73 14.94 19.34
C PHE A 477 22.74 15.95 18.78
N ALA A 478 22.39 16.70 17.73
CA ALA A 478 23.23 17.77 17.20
C ALA A 478 23.39 18.93 18.19
N GLU A 479 22.30 19.42 18.79
CA GLU A 479 22.35 20.47 19.83
C GLU A 479 23.12 20.00 21.08
N LEU A 480 22.90 18.75 21.51
CA LEU A 480 23.64 18.17 22.65
C LEU A 480 25.14 18.14 22.39
N ASN A 481 25.54 17.79 21.16
CA ASN A 481 26.93 17.79 20.72
C ASN A 481 27.56 19.19 20.76
N GLN A 482 26.84 20.22 20.30
CA GLN A 482 27.33 21.60 20.36
C GLN A 482 27.52 22.09 21.80
N LEU A 483 26.52 21.87 22.66
CA LEU A 483 26.60 22.23 24.07
C LEU A 483 27.70 21.50 24.83
N TYR A 484 27.99 20.25 24.46
CA TYR A 484 29.06 19.47 25.07
C TYR A 484 30.44 20.02 24.68
N ARG A 485 30.65 20.31 23.39
CA ARG A 485 31.95 20.72 22.84
C ARG A 485 32.28 22.18 23.10
N ASP A 486 31.27 23.05 23.18
CA ASP A 486 31.45 24.48 23.45
C ASP A 486 30.50 24.97 24.56
N PRO A 487 30.99 25.19 25.79
CA PRO A 487 30.20 25.78 26.87
C PRO A 487 29.70 27.22 26.60
N ALA A 488 30.29 27.92 25.63
CA ALA A 488 29.85 29.25 25.21
C ALA A 488 28.67 29.20 24.21
N TYR A 489 28.41 28.05 23.59
CA TYR A 489 27.27 27.85 22.70
C TYR A 489 25.95 28.16 23.42
N ARG A 490 24.99 28.69 22.67
CA ARG A 490 23.64 28.97 23.13
C ARG A 490 22.68 28.33 22.15
N CYS A 491 21.74 27.54 22.68
CA CYS A 491 20.65 26.99 21.90
C CYS A 491 19.89 28.11 21.20
N ASN A 492 19.36 27.81 20.02
CA ASN A 492 18.49 28.73 19.27
C ASN A 492 17.13 28.07 19.01
N PRO A 493 16.31 27.87 20.08
CA PRO A 493 15.00 27.26 19.92
C PRO A 493 14.11 28.13 19.01
N PRO A 494 13.20 27.51 18.23
CA PRO A 494 12.25 28.23 17.39
C PRO A 494 11.30 29.11 18.21
N SER A 495 10.76 30.18 17.60
CA SER A 495 9.82 31.08 18.29
C SER A 495 8.46 30.44 18.55
N ILE A 496 8.17 29.35 17.87
CA ILE A 496 6.95 28.54 17.98
C ILE A 496 7.27 27.19 18.65
N SER A 497 6.29 26.58 19.29
CA SER A 497 6.40 25.28 19.94
C SER A 497 5.69 24.18 19.15
N PHE A 498 5.94 22.92 19.49
CA PHE A 498 5.16 21.79 18.94
C PHE A 498 3.69 21.87 19.35
N LYS A 499 3.39 22.42 20.53
CA LYS A 499 2.01 22.75 20.93
C LYS A 499 1.35 23.71 19.95
N ASP A 500 2.01 24.83 19.63
CA ASP A 500 1.47 25.83 18.69
C ASP A 500 1.17 25.18 17.34
N TYR A 501 2.08 24.31 16.86
CA TYR A 501 1.88 23.52 15.65
C TYR A 501 0.68 22.57 15.75
N GLN A 502 0.51 21.83 16.85
CA GLN A 502 -0.61 20.90 17.00
C GLN A 502 -1.95 21.61 17.14
N GLU A 503 -2.01 22.71 17.88
CA GLU A 503 -3.22 23.54 17.97
C GLU A 503 -3.60 24.09 16.61
N TYR A 504 -2.62 24.53 15.83
CA TYR A 504 -2.82 24.98 14.47
C TYR A 504 -3.26 23.86 13.51
N PHE A 505 -2.65 22.67 13.63
CA PHE A 505 -2.93 21.53 12.78
C PHE A 505 -4.42 21.13 12.80
N LYS A 506 -5.13 21.36 13.91
CA LYS A 506 -6.58 21.14 14.00
C LYS A 506 -7.39 21.92 12.96
N HIS A 507 -6.92 23.08 12.55
CA HIS A 507 -7.59 23.85 11.49
C HIS A 507 -7.47 23.15 10.13
N LEU A 508 -6.37 22.41 9.86
CA LEU A 508 -6.25 21.65 8.62
C LEU A 508 -7.24 20.49 8.53
N GLU A 509 -7.63 19.87 9.64
CA GLU A 509 -8.67 18.82 9.64
C GLU A 509 -10.03 19.35 9.13
N HIS A 510 -10.23 20.66 9.18
CA HIS A 510 -11.43 21.35 8.66
C HIS A 510 -11.20 21.98 7.28
N SER A 511 -10.07 21.67 6.63
CA SER A 511 -9.75 22.17 5.28
C SER A 511 -10.43 21.35 4.19
N ARG A 512 -10.59 21.96 3.01
CA ARG A 512 -11.05 21.23 1.80
C ARG A 512 -10.08 20.12 1.38
N TRP A 513 -8.79 20.26 1.71
CA TRP A 513 -7.76 19.27 1.39
C TRP A 513 -7.94 18.01 2.23
N TYR A 514 -8.16 18.17 3.54
CA TYR A 514 -8.47 17.03 4.40
C TYR A 514 -9.76 16.33 3.96
N ALA A 515 -10.80 17.08 3.58
CA ALA A 515 -12.03 16.49 3.05
C ALA A 515 -11.79 15.69 1.76
N LYS A 516 -10.97 16.19 0.84
CA LYS A 516 -10.54 15.49 -0.38
C LYS A 516 -9.78 14.21 -0.05
N ASP A 517 -8.78 14.30 0.81
CA ASP A 517 -7.94 13.16 1.21
C ASP A 517 -8.78 12.09 1.91
N LYS A 518 -9.67 12.50 2.81
CA LYS A 518 -10.62 11.61 3.46
C LYS A 518 -11.50 10.90 2.43
N GLN A 519 -12.07 11.63 1.46
CA GLN A 519 -12.91 11.02 0.43
C GLN A 519 -12.14 9.97 -0.38
N TYR A 520 -10.93 10.30 -0.83
CA TYR A 520 -10.04 9.37 -1.53
C TYR A 520 -9.85 8.05 -0.77
N TRP A 521 -9.58 8.13 0.54
CA TRP A 521 -9.44 6.92 1.36
C TRP A 521 -10.75 6.20 1.59
N MET A 522 -11.87 6.91 1.80
CA MET A 522 -13.19 6.28 1.97
C MET A 522 -13.62 5.48 0.73
N ASP A 523 -13.26 5.95 -0.46
CA ASP A 523 -13.51 5.23 -1.71
C ASP A 523 -12.70 3.92 -1.77
N LYS A 524 -11.45 3.92 -1.29
CA LYS A 524 -10.60 2.72 -1.24
C LYS A 524 -10.93 1.73 -0.13
N VAL A 525 -11.30 2.21 1.05
CA VAL A 525 -11.53 1.39 2.26
C VAL A 525 -12.56 0.29 2.03
N ALA A 526 -13.47 0.46 1.07
CA ALA A 526 -14.44 -0.55 0.71
C ALA A 526 -13.84 -1.88 0.23
N ASP A 527 -12.72 -1.80 -0.48
CA ASP A 527 -12.12 -2.92 -1.20
C ASP A 527 -10.75 -3.30 -0.61
N MET A 528 -10.39 -2.73 0.55
CA MET A 528 -9.12 -3.01 1.20
C MET A 528 -9.14 -4.39 1.90
N PRO A 529 -8.04 -5.15 1.81
CA PRO A 529 -7.91 -6.42 2.50
C PRO A 529 -7.72 -6.23 4.00
N LEU A 530 -7.89 -7.32 4.75
CA LEU A 530 -7.51 -7.37 6.17
C LEU A 530 -6.01 -7.69 6.32
N ARG A 531 -5.53 -7.77 7.57
CA ARG A 531 -4.17 -8.20 7.88
C ARG A 531 -3.89 -9.62 7.35
N LEU A 532 -2.65 -9.85 6.91
CA LEU A 532 -2.15 -11.18 6.57
C LEU A 532 -1.93 -12.04 7.82
N GLU A 533 -1.80 -13.35 7.64
CA GLU A 533 -1.29 -14.27 8.65
C GLU A 533 0.10 -14.80 8.24
N LEU A 534 0.99 -14.95 9.22
CA LEU A 534 2.30 -15.58 9.07
C LEU A 534 2.33 -16.88 9.90
N PRO A 535 3.27 -17.79 9.63
CA PRO A 535 3.46 -19.01 10.42
C PRO A 535 4.05 -18.68 11.80
N PHE A 536 3.24 -18.08 12.67
CA PHE A 536 3.66 -17.69 14.01
C PHE A 536 3.98 -18.90 14.89
N LEU A 537 4.95 -18.77 15.78
CA LEU A 537 5.24 -19.75 16.82
C LEU A 537 4.10 -19.86 17.84
N VAL A 538 3.48 -18.73 18.16
CA VAL A 538 2.32 -18.59 19.05
C VAL A 538 1.35 -17.55 18.49
N PRO A 539 0.05 -17.61 18.82
CA PRO A 539 -0.89 -16.56 18.42
C PRO A 539 -0.45 -15.18 18.93
N PRO A 540 -0.52 -14.10 18.12
CA PRO A 540 -0.16 -12.74 18.54
C PRO A 540 -0.81 -12.28 19.84
N GLU A 541 -2.07 -12.68 20.07
CA GLU A 541 -2.84 -12.30 21.26
C GLU A 541 -2.33 -12.95 22.55
N SER A 542 -1.48 -13.97 22.45
CA SER A 542 -0.88 -14.64 23.61
C SER A 542 0.38 -13.94 24.15
N VAL A 543 0.94 -12.99 23.39
CA VAL A 543 2.13 -12.24 23.79
C VAL A 543 1.73 -11.03 24.63
N THR A 544 2.04 -11.08 25.93
CA THR A 544 1.67 -10.03 26.91
C THR A 544 2.82 -9.13 27.33
N ALA A 545 4.06 -9.52 27.03
CA ALA A 545 5.28 -8.77 27.30
C ALA A 545 6.22 -8.91 26.09
N PRO A 546 5.89 -8.25 24.97
CA PRO A 546 6.64 -8.41 23.73
C PRO A 546 8.09 -7.96 23.89
N LYS A 547 9.01 -8.73 23.34
CA LYS A 547 10.41 -8.33 23.18
C LYS A 547 10.73 -8.27 21.70
N PHE A 548 11.45 -7.22 21.29
CA PHE A 548 11.94 -7.14 19.92
C PHE A 548 13.34 -7.70 19.83
N ASN A 549 13.58 -8.37 18.71
CA ASN A 549 14.90 -8.69 18.19
C ASN A 549 15.01 -8.13 16.77
N ASP A 550 16.22 -8.16 16.20
CA ASP A 550 16.44 -7.69 14.85
C ASP A 550 17.30 -8.64 14.01
N HIS A 551 17.17 -8.48 12.69
CA HIS A 551 18.10 -9.05 11.74
C HIS A 551 18.50 -7.99 10.73
N THR A 552 19.78 -7.65 10.71
CA THR A 552 20.34 -6.59 9.86
C THR A 552 21.21 -7.18 8.74
N LEU A 553 20.97 -6.75 7.50
CA LEU A 553 21.82 -7.05 6.34
C LEU A 553 22.13 -5.77 5.55
N PHE A 554 23.18 -5.83 4.73
CA PHE A 554 23.59 -4.74 3.87
C PHE A 554 23.61 -5.17 2.40
N VAL A 555 23.17 -4.29 1.52
CA VAL A 555 23.47 -4.33 0.08
C VAL A 555 24.60 -3.34 -0.18
N GLU A 556 25.69 -3.87 -0.72
CA GLU A 556 26.93 -3.13 -0.92
C GLU A 556 26.80 -1.98 -1.93
N GLY A 557 27.68 -0.99 -1.81
CA GLY A 557 27.53 0.31 -2.46
C GLY A 557 27.40 0.25 -3.99
N GLU A 558 28.16 -0.62 -4.67
CA GLU A 558 28.07 -0.79 -6.12
C GLU A 558 26.68 -1.24 -6.57
N ALA A 559 26.18 -2.34 -5.98
CA ALA A 559 24.86 -2.87 -6.29
C ALA A 559 23.76 -1.88 -5.92
N TRP A 560 23.91 -1.17 -4.80
CA TRP A 560 22.96 -0.15 -4.37
C TRP A 560 22.91 1.04 -5.35
N GLN A 561 24.04 1.58 -5.81
CA GLN A 561 24.03 2.64 -6.81
C GLN A 561 23.42 2.16 -8.13
N LYS A 562 23.75 0.93 -8.58
CA LYS A 562 23.16 0.33 -9.77
C LYS A 562 21.64 0.16 -9.66
N PHE A 563 21.14 -0.26 -8.50
CA PHE A 563 19.71 -0.34 -8.23
C PHE A 563 19.00 1.03 -8.32
N LYS A 564 19.63 2.09 -7.80
CA LYS A 564 19.12 3.47 -7.93
C LYS A 564 19.12 3.93 -9.39
N GLU A 565 20.17 3.62 -10.16
CA GLU A 565 20.23 3.91 -11.60
C GLU A 565 19.13 3.18 -12.38
N GLN A 566 18.87 1.90 -12.11
CA GLN A 566 17.79 1.13 -12.74
C GLN A 566 16.41 1.74 -12.43
N SER A 567 16.15 2.09 -11.17
CA SER A 567 14.89 2.71 -10.78
C SER A 567 14.63 4.00 -11.58
N ARG A 568 15.66 4.86 -11.71
CA ARG A 568 15.60 6.08 -12.54
C ARG A 568 15.39 5.77 -14.02
N LYS A 569 16.09 4.78 -14.58
CA LYS A 569 15.96 4.36 -15.98
C LYS A 569 14.50 4.03 -16.33
N TYR A 570 13.79 3.35 -15.44
CA TYR A 570 12.40 2.93 -15.65
C TYR A 570 11.34 3.92 -15.12
N GLY A 571 11.76 5.10 -14.64
CA GLY A 571 10.86 6.16 -14.20
C GLY A 571 10.11 5.87 -12.89
N VAL A 572 10.70 5.07 -11.98
CA VAL A 572 10.11 4.78 -10.66
C VAL A 572 11.05 5.21 -9.53
N SER A 573 10.50 5.55 -8.37
CA SER A 573 11.29 5.84 -7.18
C SER A 573 11.82 4.54 -6.56
N TYR A 574 13.10 4.51 -6.18
CA TYR A 574 13.67 3.33 -5.54
C TYR A 574 12.96 2.99 -4.22
N SER A 575 12.40 3.96 -3.50
CA SER A 575 11.60 3.73 -2.29
C SER A 575 10.34 2.92 -2.57
N SER A 576 9.63 3.18 -3.68
CA SER A 576 8.44 2.42 -4.04
C SER A 576 8.79 1.01 -4.52
N VAL A 577 9.94 0.85 -5.19
CA VAL A 577 10.45 -0.48 -5.55
C VAL A 577 10.77 -1.29 -4.29
N LEU A 578 11.47 -0.71 -3.31
CA LEU A 578 11.76 -1.34 -2.03
C LEU A 578 10.48 -1.75 -1.27
N LEU A 579 9.50 -0.86 -1.17
CA LEU A 579 8.20 -1.16 -0.57
C LEU A 579 7.48 -2.31 -1.30
N GLY A 580 7.49 -2.29 -2.63
CA GLY A 580 6.95 -3.38 -3.45
C GLY A 580 7.66 -4.71 -3.19
N LEU A 581 8.99 -4.72 -3.16
CA LEU A 581 9.78 -5.92 -2.86
C LEU A 581 9.50 -6.45 -1.45
N TYR A 582 9.32 -5.58 -0.46
CA TYR A 582 9.01 -5.98 0.90
C TYR A 582 7.66 -6.72 0.96
N GLY A 583 6.63 -6.13 0.35
CA GLY A 583 5.35 -6.82 0.20
C GLY A 583 5.45 -8.12 -0.61
N SER A 584 6.33 -8.19 -1.61
CA SER A 584 6.54 -9.41 -2.39
C SER A 584 7.08 -10.56 -1.53
N VAL A 585 8.08 -10.27 -0.71
CA VAL A 585 8.68 -11.24 0.19
C VAL A 585 7.64 -11.72 1.19
N LEU A 586 6.91 -10.81 1.83
CA LEU A 586 5.84 -11.20 2.75
C LEU A 586 4.73 -12.00 2.07
N SER A 587 4.36 -11.65 0.83
CA SER A 587 3.40 -12.41 0.01
C SER A 587 3.88 -13.83 -0.28
N HIS A 588 5.16 -13.99 -0.66
CA HIS A 588 5.77 -15.29 -0.93
C HIS A 588 5.72 -16.20 0.30
N PHE A 589 5.99 -15.66 1.47
CA PHE A 589 6.07 -16.40 2.73
C PHE A 589 4.72 -16.64 3.42
N SER A 590 3.76 -15.73 3.26
CA SER A 590 2.41 -15.85 3.84
C SER A 590 1.41 -16.57 2.93
N GLY A 591 1.63 -16.58 1.61
CA GLY A 591 0.66 -17.04 0.61
C GLY A 591 -0.45 -16.04 0.30
N TYR A 592 -0.48 -14.88 0.97
CA TYR A 592 -1.45 -13.81 0.70
C TYR A 592 -1.06 -13.04 -0.55
N ARG A 593 -2.03 -12.74 -1.41
CA ARG A 593 -1.81 -11.95 -2.64
C ARG A 593 -2.05 -10.46 -2.46
N GLU A 594 -2.75 -10.08 -1.41
CA GLU A 594 -3.07 -8.71 -1.07
C GLU A 594 -3.12 -8.56 0.44
N PHE A 595 -2.61 -7.44 0.95
CA PHE A 595 -2.64 -7.06 2.36
C PHE A 595 -2.20 -5.60 2.50
N LEU A 596 -2.29 -5.08 3.72
CA LEU A 596 -1.93 -3.71 4.04
C LEU A 596 -0.52 -3.67 4.65
N ILE A 597 0.26 -2.67 4.24
CA ILE A 597 1.55 -2.32 4.85
C ILE A 597 1.42 -0.90 5.41
N THR A 598 1.69 -0.74 6.70
CA THR A 598 1.77 0.57 7.33
C THR A 598 3.09 1.22 6.94
N MET A 599 3.03 2.30 6.17
CA MET A 599 4.20 3.06 5.78
C MET A 599 4.40 4.25 6.71
N THR A 600 5.57 4.36 7.30
CA THR A 600 5.95 5.50 8.15
C THR A 600 6.37 6.67 7.26
N VAL A 601 5.75 7.85 7.47
CA VAL A 601 6.08 9.09 6.77
C VAL A 601 6.32 10.22 7.77
N PHE A 602 7.25 11.12 7.47
CA PHE A 602 7.58 12.26 8.34
C PHE A 602 6.93 13.53 7.77
N ASN A 603 5.74 13.87 8.27
CA ASN A 603 4.94 14.96 7.71
C ASN A 603 5.04 16.23 8.56
N ARG A 604 5.90 17.15 8.12
CA ARG A 604 6.00 18.52 8.61
C ARG A 604 5.38 19.46 7.59
N TYR A 605 4.09 19.73 7.73
CA TYR A 605 3.43 20.67 6.81
C TYR A 605 4.03 22.07 6.99
N ALA A 606 4.36 22.71 5.87
CA ALA A 606 5.05 24.00 5.82
C ALA A 606 4.14 25.19 6.18
N MET A 607 3.56 25.14 7.39
CA MET A 607 2.63 26.15 7.91
C MET A 607 3.35 27.38 8.46
N HIS A 608 4.63 27.25 8.82
CA HIS A 608 5.47 28.32 9.33
C HIS A 608 6.94 28.04 8.97
N GLU A 609 7.76 29.09 8.80
CA GLU A 609 9.15 28.98 8.33
C GLU A 609 10.05 28.17 9.29
N GLU A 610 9.73 28.21 10.60
CA GLU A 610 10.49 27.52 11.65
C GLU A 610 10.05 26.07 11.92
N VAL A 611 9.02 25.52 11.24
CA VAL A 611 8.50 24.16 11.50
C VAL A 611 9.56 23.09 11.35
N SER A 612 10.49 23.27 10.41
CA SER A 612 11.62 22.34 10.20
C SER A 612 12.56 22.25 11.40
N ARG A 613 12.58 23.27 12.28
CA ARG A 613 13.40 23.32 13.51
C ARG A 613 12.65 22.89 14.77
N LEU A 614 11.33 22.72 14.70
CA LEU A 614 10.54 22.24 15.84
C LEU A 614 10.94 20.83 16.26
N TRP A 615 10.89 20.57 17.57
CA TRP A 615 11.08 19.22 18.10
C TRP A 615 9.74 18.65 18.56
N GLY A 616 9.45 17.42 18.13
CA GLY A 616 8.22 16.71 18.46
C GLY A 616 8.09 15.43 17.64
N ASP A 617 7.03 14.67 17.89
CA ASP A 617 6.70 13.50 17.08
C ASP A 617 5.78 13.90 15.92
N PHE A 618 6.39 14.24 14.78
CA PHE A 618 5.71 14.51 13.51
C PHE A 618 5.53 13.24 12.66
N THR A 619 5.75 12.07 13.24
CA THR A 619 5.52 10.81 12.53
C THR A 619 4.05 10.71 12.16
N SER A 620 3.80 10.43 10.90
CA SER A 620 2.49 10.06 10.37
C SER A 620 2.62 8.71 9.68
N THR A 621 1.48 8.13 9.30
CA THR A 621 1.46 6.86 8.58
C THR A 621 0.58 6.98 7.36
N ASN A 622 0.88 6.19 6.35
CA ASN A 622 -0.02 5.87 5.25
C ASN A 622 -0.24 4.36 5.21
N LEU A 623 -1.34 3.95 4.59
CA LEU A 623 -1.71 2.54 4.50
C LEU A 623 -1.57 2.08 3.06
N PHE A 624 -0.45 1.42 2.75
CA PHE A 624 -0.18 0.94 1.40
C PHE A 624 -0.90 -0.38 1.17
N HIS A 625 -1.83 -0.41 0.22
CA HIS A 625 -2.47 -1.63 -0.25
C HIS A 625 -1.51 -2.37 -1.19
N PHE A 626 -0.79 -3.36 -0.63
CA PHE A 626 0.05 -4.22 -1.43
C PHE A 626 -0.80 -5.17 -2.27
N GLN A 627 -0.49 -5.23 -3.57
CA GLN A 627 -1.05 -6.20 -4.50
C GLN A 627 0.08 -6.98 -5.15
N GLY A 628 0.01 -8.30 -5.08
CA GLY A 628 1.05 -9.24 -5.47
C GLY A 628 1.61 -9.04 -6.88
N PHE A 629 2.82 -9.55 -7.07
CA PHE A 629 3.53 -9.48 -8.35
C PHE A 629 2.86 -10.40 -9.37
N GLY A 630 2.48 -9.80 -10.50
CA GLY A 630 2.14 -10.58 -11.69
C GLY A 630 3.40 -11.16 -12.34
N SER A 631 3.22 -11.82 -13.48
CA SER A 631 4.35 -12.26 -14.32
C SER A 631 5.18 -11.11 -14.90
N ASP A 632 4.66 -9.87 -14.82
CA ASP A 632 5.31 -8.65 -15.28
C ASP A 632 5.79 -7.82 -14.08
N VAL A 633 7.10 -7.91 -13.83
CA VAL A 633 7.76 -7.20 -12.73
C VAL A 633 7.70 -5.70 -12.94
N LEU A 634 8.04 -5.19 -14.13
CA LEU A 634 8.07 -3.76 -14.41
C LEU A 634 6.70 -3.11 -14.20
N LYS A 635 5.64 -3.73 -14.73
CA LYS A 635 4.26 -3.26 -14.52
C LYS A 635 3.89 -3.22 -13.05
N THR A 636 4.32 -4.22 -12.28
CA THR A 636 4.05 -4.26 -10.84
C THR A 636 4.81 -3.15 -10.10
N LEU A 637 6.08 -2.93 -10.43
CA LEU A 637 6.89 -1.85 -9.84
C LEU A 637 6.31 -0.47 -10.16
N LYS A 638 5.85 -0.24 -11.39
CA LYS A 638 5.14 1.00 -11.77
C LYS A 638 3.83 1.15 -10.99
N ARG A 639 3.03 0.10 -10.86
CA ARG A 639 1.81 0.14 -10.03
C ARG A 639 2.14 0.46 -8.57
N ALA A 640 3.16 -0.16 -7.98
CA ALA A 640 3.56 0.13 -6.60
C ALA A 640 4.03 1.58 -6.45
N HIS A 641 4.73 2.12 -7.45
CA HIS A 641 5.13 3.52 -7.52
C HIS A 641 3.93 4.47 -7.57
N ASP A 642 3.03 4.28 -8.53
CA ASP A 642 1.87 5.13 -8.72
C ASP A 642 0.95 5.10 -7.49
N THR A 643 0.67 3.90 -6.95
CA THR A 643 -0.14 3.76 -5.74
C THR A 643 0.51 4.42 -4.54
N MET A 644 1.81 4.20 -4.31
CA MET A 644 2.52 4.80 -3.17
C MET A 644 2.46 6.33 -3.23
N TRP A 645 2.72 6.95 -4.38
CA TRP A 645 2.72 8.41 -4.50
C TRP A 645 1.31 9.00 -4.43
N GLN A 646 0.31 8.33 -5.02
CA GLN A 646 -1.09 8.74 -4.84
C GLN A 646 -1.51 8.69 -3.36
N ASP A 647 -1.11 7.64 -2.63
CA ASP A 647 -1.42 7.52 -1.19
C ASP A 647 -0.67 8.57 -0.36
N VAL A 648 0.58 8.93 -0.72
CA VAL A 648 1.35 10.01 -0.09
C VAL A 648 0.73 11.38 -0.34
N ASP A 649 0.24 11.64 -1.55
CA ASP A 649 -0.42 12.90 -1.92
C ASP A 649 -1.74 13.14 -1.18
N HIS A 650 -2.31 12.10 -0.55
CA HIS A 650 -3.53 12.16 0.26
C HIS A 650 -3.26 11.88 1.75
N GLY A 651 -2.10 12.31 2.25
CA GLY A 651 -1.62 12.02 3.60
C GLY A 651 -2.18 12.90 4.74
N LEU A 652 -3.12 13.83 4.48
CA LEU A 652 -3.79 14.59 5.56
C LEU A 652 -4.74 13.71 6.36
N PHE A 653 -5.44 12.79 5.69
CA PHE A 653 -6.21 11.73 6.33
C PHE A 653 -5.31 10.51 6.51
N ASN A 654 -4.69 10.40 7.68
CA ASN A 654 -3.55 9.50 7.87
C ASN A 654 -3.97 8.02 8.02
N GLY A 655 -2.99 7.12 7.87
CA GLY A 655 -3.16 5.67 7.93
C GLY A 655 -3.78 5.14 9.23
N ILE A 656 -3.64 5.84 10.37
CA ILE A 656 -4.31 5.44 11.63
C ILE A 656 -5.81 5.73 11.55
N GLU A 657 -6.20 6.85 10.94
CA GLU A 657 -7.61 7.15 10.69
C GLU A 657 -8.24 6.18 9.70
N VAL A 658 -7.51 5.82 8.64
CA VAL A 658 -7.92 4.77 7.68
C VAL A 658 -8.10 3.43 8.39
N GLN A 659 -7.15 3.02 9.23
CA GLN A 659 -7.25 1.78 10.01
C GLN A 659 -8.45 1.78 10.98
N ARG A 660 -8.77 2.91 11.62
CA ARG A 660 -9.97 3.04 12.46
C ARG A 660 -11.25 2.84 11.66
N GLU A 661 -11.32 3.40 10.45
CA GLU A 661 -12.46 3.22 9.57
C GLU A 661 -12.60 1.76 9.12
N LEU A 662 -11.49 1.12 8.73
CA LEU A 662 -11.46 -0.32 8.40
C LEU A 662 -11.96 -1.17 9.57
N ALA A 663 -11.45 -0.92 10.78
CA ALA A 663 -11.87 -1.63 11.98
C ALA A 663 -13.37 -1.47 12.24
N ARG A 664 -13.90 -0.24 12.10
CA ARG A 664 -15.33 0.06 12.26
C ARG A 664 -16.18 -0.67 11.22
N ARG A 665 -15.78 -0.65 9.95
CA ARG A 665 -16.52 -1.25 8.83
C ARG A 665 -16.58 -2.77 8.93
N HIS A 666 -15.46 -3.39 9.30
CA HIS A 666 -15.34 -4.85 9.43
C HIS A 666 -15.67 -5.37 10.83
N LYS A 667 -16.05 -4.49 11.77
CA LYS A 667 -16.34 -4.83 13.18
C LYS A 667 -15.19 -5.60 13.84
N LEU A 668 -13.97 -5.17 13.55
CA LEU A 668 -12.77 -5.75 14.15
C LEU A 668 -12.73 -5.39 15.64
N ASP A 669 -12.09 -6.27 16.43
CA ASP A 669 -11.80 -5.97 17.83
C ASP A 669 -10.86 -4.76 17.89
N GLY A 670 -11.28 -3.70 18.58
CA GLY A 670 -10.51 -2.46 18.71
C GLY A 670 -9.17 -2.62 19.44
N ASN A 671 -8.96 -3.77 20.09
CA ASN A 671 -7.71 -4.12 20.76
C ASN A 671 -6.74 -4.91 19.85
N LYS A 672 -7.09 -5.18 18.59
CA LYS A 672 -6.22 -5.90 17.65
C LYS A 672 -5.54 -4.95 16.66
N ALA A 673 -4.29 -5.24 16.30
CA ALA A 673 -3.59 -4.47 15.28
C ALA A 673 -4.21 -4.73 13.89
N VAL A 674 -4.57 -3.65 13.18
CA VAL A 674 -5.23 -3.73 11.86
C VAL A 674 -4.21 -3.94 10.74
N SER A 675 -3.04 -3.30 10.84
CA SER A 675 -1.93 -3.43 9.87
C SER A 675 -0.59 -3.51 10.61
N PRO A 676 -0.24 -4.68 11.17
CA PRO A 676 0.94 -4.88 12.02
C PRO A 676 2.25 -5.08 11.24
N ILE A 677 2.23 -4.89 9.93
CA ILE A 677 3.40 -4.92 9.07
C ILE A 677 3.79 -3.49 8.76
N VAL A 678 4.99 -3.09 9.16
CA VAL A 678 5.47 -1.71 9.03
C VAL A 678 6.64 -1.64 8.05
N PHE A 679 6.67 -0.57 7.27
CA PHE A 679 7.78 -0.17 6.42
C PHE A 679 8.22 1.24 6.81
N THR A 680 9.45 1.37 7.30
CA THR A 680 10.04 2.64 7.73
C THR A 680 11.21 2.98 6.81
N GLY A 681 10.99 3.87 5.85
CA GLY A 681 12.00 4.31 4.89
C GLY A 681 12.73 5.58 5.32
N ILE A 682 14.03 5.48 5.64
CA ILE A 682 14.93 6.63 5.89
C ILE A 682 16.02 6.61 4.82
N ILE A 683 15.65 7.00 3.60
CA ILE A 683 16.51 6.91 2.41
C ILE A 683 16.75 8.32 1.87
N GLY A 684 17.98 8.63 1.42
CA GLY A 684 18.36 9.98 0.95
C GLY A 684 19.34 10.72 1.86
N ASN A 685 20.35 10.01 2.39
CA ASN A 685 21.50 10.55 3.14
C ASN A 685 21.22 11.25 4.49
N LEU A 686 19.99 11.19 5.02
CA LEU A 686 19.63 11.77 6.33
C LEU A 686 20.51 11.29 7.51
N LEU A 687 21.13 10.12 7.40
CA LEU A 687 21.97 9.50 8.44
C LEU A 687 23.46 9.37 8.02
N ASP A 688 23.79 9.72 6.77
CA ASP A 688 25.09 9.38 6.15
C ASP A 688 26.27 10.14 6.80
N GLU A 689 26.05 11.38 7.24
CA GLU A 689 27.06 12.19 7.95
C GLU A 689 27.17 11.83 9.43
N THR A 690 26.07 11.38 10.04
CA THR A 690 25.98 11.04 11.47
C THR A 690 26.77 9.76 11.78
N ASP A 691 26.74 8.79 10.87
CA ASP A 691 27.49 7.53 11.02
C ASP A 691 29.02 7.69 10.86
N ARG A 692 29.49 8.76 10.22
CA ARG A 692 30.91 8.97 9.90
C ARG A 692 31.65 9.91 10.84
N SER A 693 30.92 10.67 11.66
CA SER A 693 31.47 11.75 12.47
C SER A 693 31.52 11.36 13.95
N PHE A 694 32.57 11.80 14.65
CA PHE A 694 32.62 11.71 16.11
C PHE A 694 31.49 12.53 16.74
N TRP A 695 30.80 11.94 17.71
CA TRP A 695 29.71 12.55 18.46
C TRP A 695 30.16 12.80 19.90
N LEU A 696 29.86 13.97 20.44
CA LEU A 696 30.34 14.53 21.72
C LEU A 696 31.87 14.76 21.75
N ASP A 697 32.68 13.72 21.65
CA ASP A 697 34.11 13.76 21.90
C ASP A 697 34.90 12.97 20.84
N ASP A 698 36.10 13.46 20.51
CA ASP A 698 36.96 12.85 19.47
C ASP A 698 37.56 11.50 19.92
N SER A 699 37.40 11.13 21.19
CA SER A 699 37.79 9.83 21.73
C SER A 699 36.76 8.72 21.57
N GLU A 700 35.65 9.00 20.87
CA GLU A 700 34.64 7.99 20.52
C GLU A 700 35.25 6.84 19.70
N ILE A 701 34.83 5.62 20.00
CA ILE A 701 35.17 4.39 19.28
C ILE A 701 33.97 4.05 18.39
N VAL A 702 33.94 4.64 17.19
CA VAL A 702 32.78 4.59 16.27
C VAL A 702 32.39 3.15 15.90
N GLU A 703 33.36 2.23 15.81
CA GLU A 703 33.11 0.82 15.49
C GLU A 703 32.36 0.06 16.59
N GLN A 704 32.20 0.67 17.77
CA GLN A 704 31.50 0.12 18.93
C GLN A 704 30.15 0.81 19.19
N ARG A 705 29.60 1.52 18.19
CA ARG A 705 28.21 1.97 18.23
C ARG A 705 27.28 0.77 18.11
N ASP A 706 26.26 0.75 18.95
CA ASP A 706 25.19 -0.25 18.89
C ASP A 706 23.84 0.41 19.13
N TRP A 707 22.78 -0.18 18.58
CA TRP A 707 21.43 0.29 18.81
C TRP A 707 20.36 -0.76 18.52
N SER A 708 19.29 -0.68 19.29
CA SER A 708 18.08 -1.47 19.12
C SER A 708 16.85 -0.57 19.20
N ALA A 709 15.75 -1.03 18.63
CA ALA A 709 14.50 -0.28 18.60
C ALA A 709 13.29 -1.23 18.68
N GLN A 710 12.16 -0.65 19.05
CA GLN A 710 10.88 -1.33 19.17
C GLN A 710 9.80 -0.48 18.52
N THR A 711 8.95 -1.12 17.73
CA THR A 711 7.85 -0.45 17.05
C THR A 711 6.54 -0.92 17.67
N SER A 712 5.84 0.01 18.32
CA SER A 712 4.59 -0.30 19.03
C SER A 712 3.53 -0.85 18.06
N GLN A 713 2.83 -1.92 18.45
CA GLN A 713 1.75 -2.56 17.67
C GLN A 713 2.17 -3.16 16.32
N ALA A 714 3.48 -3.32 16.07
CA ALA A 714 4.01 -3.99 14.89
C ALA A 714 4.47 -5.41 15.21
N TRP A 715 4.22 -6.35 14.29
CA TRP A 715 4.82 -7.69 14.33
C TRP A 715 6.21 -7.65 13.72
N ILE A 716 6.34 -6.95 12.58
CA ILE A 716 7.56 -6.76 11.81
C ILE A 716 7.59 -5.30 11.34
N ASP A 717 8.71 -4.63 11.55
CA ASP A 717 9.05 -3.32 11.00
C ASP A 717 10.34 -3.42 10.19
N LEU A 718 10.26 -3.25 8.88
CA LEU A 718 11.43 -3.13 8.03
C LEU A 718 11.92 -1.68 8.04
N GLN A 719 13.08 -1.47 8.63
CA GLN A 719 13.82 -0.22 8.53
C GLN A 719 14.77 -0.27 7.32
N ALA A 720 14.37 0.46 6.28
CA ALA A 720 15.10 0.61 5.03
C ALA A 720 15.91 1.91 5.08
N ILE A 721 17.22 1.79 5.32
CA ILE A 721 18.10 2.92 5.64
C ILE A 721 19.27 2.99 4.65
N GLU A 722 19.59 4.19 4.16
CA GLU A 722 20.85 4.43 3.44
C GLU A 722 21.91 4.93 4.42
N ALA A 723 23.00 4.17 4.54
CA ALA A 723 24.08 4.45 5.48
C ALA A 723 25.44 4.06 4.88
N ASN A 724 26.39 4.99 4.95
CA ASN A 724 27.73 4.88 4.39
C ASN A 724 27.75 4.57 2.88
N GLY A 725 26.77 5.09 2.12
CA GLY A 725 26.62 4.79 0.69
C GLY A 725 26.20 3.34 0.38
N ARG A 726 25.78 2.58 1.39
CA ARG A 726 25.20 1.24 1.29
C ARG A 726 23.73 1.29 1.68
N PHE A 727 22.98 0.24 1.33
CA PHE A 727 21.62 0.05 1.80
C PHE A 727 21.61 -0.93 2.97
N MET A 728 21.05 -0.52 4.10
CA MET A 728 20.84 -1.33 5.29
C MET A 728 19.37 -1.76 5.37
N SER A 729 19.17 -3.08 5.45
CA SER A 729 17.88 -3.73 5.65
C SER A 729 17.83 -4.31 7.07
N LYS A 730 17.25 -3.56 8.00
CA LYS A 730 17.10 -3.99 9.40
C LYS A 730 15.64 -4.34 9.68
N TRP A 731 15.38 -5.61 9.95
CA TRP A 731 14.05 -6.12 10.26
C TRP A 731 13.92 -6.21 11.77
N LEU A 732 13.11 -5.34 12.35
CA LEU A 732 12.72 -5.40 13.76
C LEU A 732 11.49 -6.30 13.88
N TYR A 733 11.48 -7.25 14.79
CA TYR A 733 10.35 -8.17 14.94
C TYR A 733 10.15 -8.62 16.39
N VAL A 734 8.92 -8.97 16.73
CA VAL A 734 8.58 -9.56 18.04
C VAL A 734 9.17 -10.96 18.11
N ASP A 735 10.16 -11.16 18.98
CA ASP A 735 10.98 -12.37 19.06
C ASP A 735 10.17 -13.64 19.37
N GLN A 736 9.08 -13.49 20.13
CA GLN A 736 8.22 -14.60 20.53
C GLN A 736 7.33 -15.10 19.39
N LEU A 737 7.12 -14.30 18.33
CA LEU A 737 6.22 -14.66 17.23
C LEU A 737 6.92 -15.47 16.13
N PHE A 738 8.23 -15.33 15.97
CA PHE A 738 8.94 -15.86 14.80
C PHE A 738 10.20 -16.62 15.21
N SER A 739 10.55 -17.68 14.49
CA SER A 739 11.90 -18.22 14.62
C SER A 739 12.91 -17.24 13.99
N PRO A 740 14.10 -17.04 14.60
CA PRO A 740 15.12 -16.14 14.04
C PRO A 740 15.50 -16.48 12.60
N GLU A 741 15.55 -17.78 12.26
CA GLU A 741 15.89 -18.24 10.91
C GLU A 741 14.84 -17.84 9.87
N TYR A 742 13.57 -17.74 10.27
CA TYR A 742 12.47 -17.36 9.38
C TYR A 742 12.61 -15.90 8.94
N VAL A 743 12.83 -14.98 9.88
CA VAL A 743 13.07 -13.57 9.57
C VAL A 743 14.38 -13.38 8.81
N ALA A 744 15.43 -14.13 9.16
CA ALA A 744 16.70 -14.10 8.46
C ALA A 744 16.57 -14.53 6.98
N GLU A 745 15.75 -15.53 6.66
CA GLU A 745 15.49 -15.95 5.27
C GLU A 745 14.73 -14.88 4.50
N MET A 746 13.67 -14.28 5.08
CA MET A 746 12.94 -13.17 4.46
C MET A 746 13.87 -11.99 4.14
N ASN A 747 14.71 -11.58 5.08
CA ASN A 747 15.64 -10.48 4.88
C ASN A 747 16.74 -10.83 3.84
N ARG A 748 17.27 -12.05 3.85
CA ARG A 748 18.23 -12.51 2.83
C ARG A 748 17.62 -12.47 1.42
N LEU A 749 16.39 -12.95 1.26
CA LEU A 749 15.69 -12.88 -0.01
C LEU A 749 15.45 -11.44 -0.46
N TYR A 750 15.02 -10.57 0.46
CA TYR A 750 14.82 -9.15 0.19
C TYR A 750 16.09 -8.46 -0.35
N CYS A 751 17.24 -8.64 0.31
CA CYS A 751 18.52 -8.10 -0.15
C CYS A 751 19.00 -8.73 -1.46
N ALA A 752 18.75 -10.03 -1.66
CA ALA A 752 19.08 -10.73 -2.91
C ALA A 752 18.26 -10.19 -4.09
N LEU A 753 16.98 -9.91 -3.89
CA LEU A 753 16.10 -9.31 -4.90
C LEU A 753 16.56 -7.91 -5.32
N ILE A 754 16.94 -7.06 -4.35
CA ILE A 754 17.50 -5.73 -4.63
C ILE A 754 18.77 -5.85 -5.47
N THR A 755 19.67 -6.75 -5.07
CA THR A 755 20.93 -7.00 -5.79
C THR A 755 20.66 -7.54 -7.20
N HIS A 756 19.70 -8.44 -7.35
CA HIS A 756 19.31 -9.00 -8.65
C HIS A 756 18.75 -7.91 -9.58
N LEU A 757 17.82 -7.09 -9.08
CA LEU A 757 17.21 -6.01 -9.86
C LEU A 757 18.18 -4.88 -10.21
N ALA A 758 19.33 -4.77 -9.52
CA ALA A 758 20.40 -3.85 -9.91
C ALA A 758 21.00 -4.17 -11.30
N TYR A 759 20.96 -5.44 -11.72
CA TYR A 759 21.60 -5.92 -12.95
C TYR A 759 20.62 -6.54 -13.97
N ALA A 760 19.42 -6.90 -13.54
CA ALA A 760 18.40 -7.48 -14.42
C ALA A 760 17.80 -6.45 -15.39
N ASP A 761 17.33 -6.92 -16.54
CA ASP A 761 16.47 -6.16 -17.43
C ASP A 761 15.01 -6.33 -17.00
N TRP A 762 14.39 -5.26 -16.51
CA TRP A 762 13.04 -5.33 -15.95
C TRP A 762 11.95 -5.56 -17.01
N GLU A 763 12.26 -5.30 -18.30
CA GLU A 763 11.34 -5.52 -19.43
C GLU A 763 11.29 -6.97 -19.88
N ALA A 764 12.37 -7.73 -19.67
CA ALA A 764 12.49 -9.11 -20.12
C ALA A 764 11.58 -10.09 -19.35
N GLY A 765 10.93 -9.63 -18.27
CA GLY A 765 10.13 -10.46 -17.38
C GLY A 765 11.02 -11.36 -16.53
N THR A 766 11.27 -10.95 -15.28
CA THR A 766 12.10 -11.71 -14.34
C THR A 766 11.22 -12.51 -13.39
N ASP A 767 11.49 -13.80 -13.24
CA ASP A 767 10.95 -14.55 -12.10
C ASP A 767 11.74 -14.16 -10.84
N LEU A 768 11.10 -13.38 -9.97
CA LEU A 768 11.71 -12.88 -8.74
C LEU A 768 11.98 -14.00 -7.73
N PHE A 769 11.20 -15.08 -7.75
CA PHE A 769 11.20 -16.07 -6.68
C PHE A 769 11.66 -17.43 -7.15
N GLN A 770 12.98 -17.58 -7.29
CA GLN A 770 13.59 -18.89 -7.49
C GLN A 770 13.84 -19.58 -6.16
N LEU A 771 13.38 -20.83 -6.04
CA LEU A 771 13.66 -21.65 -4.87
C LEU A 771 15.18 -21.88 -4.74
N PRO A 772 15.78 -21.63 -3.57
CA PRO A 772 17.19 -21.92 -3.35
C PRO A 772 17.52 -23.39 -3.61
N ALA A 773 18.74 -23.68 -4.08
CA ALA A 773 19.20 -25.06 -4.32
C ALA A 773 19.08 -25.96 -3.07
N ARG A 774 19.21 -25.38 -1.87
CA ARG A 774 18.99 -26.05 -0.59
C ARG A 774 17.57 -26.60 -0.46
N ASP A 775 16.57 -25.81 -0.83
CA ASP A 775 15.16 -26.18 -0.68
C ASP A 775 14.77 -27.22 -1.73
N HIS A 776 15.28 -27.08 -2.95
CA HIS A 776 15.20 -28.13 -3.96
C HIS A 776 15.81 -29.45 -3.46
N ALA A 777 16.97 -29.39 -2.82
CA ALA A 777 17.60 -30.58 -2.23
C ALA A 777 16.78 -31.17 -1.08
N LEU A 778 16.18 -30.33 -0.22
CA LEU A 778 15.33 -30.78 0.89
C LEU A 778 14.04 -31.45 0.37
N ILE A 779 13.39 -30.87 -0.63
CA ILE A 779 12.23 -31.47 -1.30
C ILE A 779 12.62 -32.79 -1.96
N ALA A 780 13.76 -32.83 -2.66
CA ALA A 780 14.26 -34.05 -3.28
C ALA A 780 14.58 -35.13 -2.23
N GLN A 781 15.17 -34.75 -1.10
CA GLN A 781 15.46 -35.64 0.02
C GLN A 781 14.18 -36.19 0.66
N ALA A 782 13.19 -35.32 0.91
CA ALA A 782 11.90 -35.72 1.49
C ALA A 782 11.12 -36.67 0.57
N ASN A 783 11.26 -36.51 -0.75
CA ASN A 783 10.63 -37.35 -1.77
C ASN A 783 11.49 -38.55 -2.20
N ALA A 784 12.68 -38.75 -1.62
CA ALA A 784 13.53 -39.88 -1.97
C ALA A 784 12.89 -41.19 -1.49
N ALA A 785 12.48 -42.03 -2.42
CA ALA A 785 11.96 -43.36 -2.10
C ALA A 785 13.08 -44.25 -1.53
N VAL A 786 12.96 -44.62 -0.26
CA VAL A 786 13.96 -45.44 0.45
C VAL A 786 13.73 -46.96 0.33
N GLN A 787 12.62 -47.38 -0.29
CA GLN A 787 12.24 -48.78 -0.44
C GLN A 787 11.74 -49.08 -1.87
N ALA A 788 11.97 -50.31 -2.32
CA ALA A 788 11.42 -50.79 -3.58
C ALA A 788 9.88 -50.90 -3.48
N THR A 789 9.20 -50.67 -4.60
CA THR A 789 7.76 -50.83 -4.69
C THR A 789 7.37 -52.31 -4.54
N SER A 790 6.37 -52.59 -3.70
CA SER A 790 5.88 -53.95 -3.47
C SER A 790 5.28 -54.54 -4.75
N THR A 791 5.65 -55.79 -5.07
CA THR A 791 5.17 -56.52 -6.25
C THR A 791 4.16 -57.62 -5.90
N GLY A 792 3.76 -57.73 -4.64
CA GLY A 792 2.81 -58.73 -4.16
C GLY A 792 1.37 -58.24 -4.11
N THR A 793 0.49 -59.06 -3.55
CA THR A 793 -0.88 -58.68 -3.17
C THR A 793 -1.04 -58.76 -1.66
N LEU A 794 -2.02 -58.05 -1.09
CA LEU A 794 -2.21 -58.04 0.38
C LEU A 794 -2.33 -59.45 0.97
N PHE A 795 -3.02 -60.34 0.26
CA PHE A 795 -3.23 -61.72 0.70
C PHE A 795 -2.00 -62.61 0.47
N SER A 796 -1.01 -62.22 -0.34
CA SER A 796 0.21 -63.02 -0.54
C SER A 796 1.08 -63.08 0.73
N ARG A 797 0.91 -62.13 1.66
CA ARG A 797 1.58 -62.10 2.97
C ARG A 797 1.10 -63.19 3.93
N CYS A 798 -0.03 -63.85 3.65
CA CYS A 798 -0.57 -64.92 4.48
C CYS A 798 0.01 -66.32 4.16
N ALA A 799 0.96 -66.42 3.24
CA ALA A 799 1.59 -67.68 2.81
C ALA A 799 2.73 -68.13 3.75
N GLY A 800 2.88 -69.45 3.94
CA GLY A 800 4.09 -70.06 4.52
C GLY A 800 4.22 -70.07 6.06
N ARG A 801 3.14 -69.82 6.81
CA ARG A 801 3.15 -69.78 8.31
C ARG A 801 2.03 -70.63 8.93
N ASP A 802 1.80 -71.82 8.41
CA ASP A 802 0.53 -72.56 8.55
C ASP A 802 0.09 -72.82 10.01
N ASP A 803 1.02 -73.18 10.89
CA ASP A 803 0.74 -73.47 12.31
C ASP A 803 0.72 -72.23 13.22
N ALA A 804 1.14 -71.06 12.73
CA ALA A 804 1.16 -69.84 13.53
C ALA A 804 -0.26 -69.27 13.70
N ILE A 805 -0.53 -68.66 14.85
CA ILE A 805 -1.80 -67.99 15.12
C ILE A 805 -1.87 -66.70 14.28
N ALA A 806 -2.93 -66.59 13.47
CA ALA A 806 -3.19 -65.44 12.61
C ALA A 806 -4.15 -64.42 13.25
N VAL A 807 -5.19 -64.89 13.94
CA VAL A 807 -6.23 -64.05 14.54
C VAL A 807 -6.56 -64.53 15.94
N ILE A 808 -6.64 -63.60 16.90
CA ILE A 808 -7.11 -63.84 18.27
C ILE A 808 -8.33 -62.95 18.50
N GLU A 809 -9.48 -63.56 18.81
CA GLU A 809 -10.71 -62.81 19.10
C GLU A 809 -10.74 -62.39 20.57
N GLY A 810 -10.60 -61.08 20.83
CA GLY A 810 -10.43 -60.55 22.19
C GLY A 810 -11.57 -60.87 23.17
N GLY A 811 -12.82 -61.00 22.69
CA GLY A 811 -13.97 -61.28 23.56
C GLY A 811 -14.14 -62.76 23.93
N SER A 812 -13.78 -63.68 23.03
CA SER A 812 -13.98 -65.12 23.19
C SER A 812 -12.70 -65.87 23.55
N GLY A 813 -11.52 -65.25 23.34
CA GLY A 813 -10.21 -65.87 23.46
C GLY A 813 -9.90 -66.89 22.36
N ARG A 814 -10.79 -67.07 21.37
CA ARG A 814 -10.60 -68.03 20.28
C ARG A 814 -9.43 -67.63 19.40
N GLN A 815 -8.65 -68.61 19.00
CA GLN A 815 -7.46 -68.44 18.18
C GLN A 815 -7.63 -69.21 16.87
N PHE A 816 -7.27 -68.56 15.77
CA PHE A 816 -7.34 -69.14 14.43
C PHE A 816 -5.95 -69.12 13.79
N SER A 817 -5.51 -70.26 13.27
CA SER A 817 -4.21 -70.38 12.60
C SER A 817 -4.24 -69.77 11.19
N HIS A 818 -3.06 -69.47 10.65
CA HIS A 818 -2.92 -69.08 9.24
C HIS A 818 -3.44 -70.15 8.28
N ALA A 819 -3.29 -71.45 8.60
CA ALA A 819 -3.85 -72.54 7.80
C ALA A 819 -5.38 -72.48 7.75
N GLN A 820 -6.04 -72.28 8.90
CA GLN A 820 -7.50 -72.15 8.98
C GLN A 820 -7.97 -70.92 8.20
N LEU A 821 -7.33 -69.77 8.42
CA LEU A 821 -7.68 -68.54 7.71
C LEU A 821 -7.51 -68.67 6.19
N ARG A 822 -6.46 -69.34 5.72
CA ARG A 822 -6.23 -69.58 4.28
C ARG A 822 -7.29 -70.51 3.71
N ALA A 823 -7.63 -71.59 4.40
CA ALA A 823 -8.64 -72.53 3.93
C ALA A 823 -10.01 -71.86 3.82
N ASP A 824 -10.42 -71.13 4.85
CA ASP A 824 -11.71 -70.45 4.94
C ASP A 824 -11.83 -69.31 3.93
N SER A 825 -10.81 -68.45 3.84
CA SER A 825 -10.79 -67.36 2.84
C SER A 825 -10.77 -67.88 1.40
N ALA A 826 -10.04 -68.97 1.11
CA ALA A 826 -10.03 -69.56 -0.22
C ALA A 826 -11.37 -70.19 -0.61
N GLN A 827 -12.06 -70.85 0.33
CA GLN A 827 -13.40 -71.40 0.08
C GLN A 827 -14.42 -70.30 -0.18
N LEU A 828 -14.42 -69.25 0.65
CA LEU A 828 -15.25 -68.07 0.42
C LEU A 828 -14.92 -67.41 -0.93
N ALA A 829 -13.64 -67.24 -1.26
CA ALA A 829 -13.21 -66.64 -2.53
C ALA A 829 -13.74 -67.44 -3.74
N ARG A 830 -13.64 -68.77 -3.71
CA ARG A 830 -14.17 -69.64 -4.77
C ARG A 830 -15.68 -69.54 -4.89
N HIS A 831 -16.38 -69.43 -3.76
CA HIS A 831 -17.83 -69.20 -3.77
C HIS A 831 -18.16 -67.86 -4.44
N LEU A 832 -17.43 -66.79 -4.11
CA LEU A 832 -17.60 -65.48 -4.74
C LEU A 832 -17.31 -65.53 -6.24
N VAL A 833 -16.24 -66.19 -6.68
CA VAL A 833 -15.94 -66.36 -8.11
C VAL A 833 -17.08 -67.10 -8.83
N ARG A 834 -17.57 -68.21 -8.26
CA ARG A 834 -18.68 -68.98 -8.85
C ARG A 834 -19.98 -68.17 -8.93
N SER A 835 -20.19 -67.26 -7.98
CA SER A 835 -21.49 -66.62 -7.77
C SER A 835 -21.59 -65.20 -8.31
N GLU A 836 -20.46 -64.49 -8.42
CA GLU A 836 -20.36 -63.09 -8.88
C GLU A 836 -19.50 -62.94 -10.15
N GLY A 837 -18.73 -63.96 -10.53
CA GLY A 837 -17.77 -63.90 -11.64
C GLY A 837 -16.41 -63.35 -11.22
N THR A 838 -15.64 -62.77 -12.15
CA THR A 838 -14.29 -62.23 -11.92
C THR A 838 -14.14 -60.78 -12.38
N ASP A 839 -15.25 -60.06 -12.53
CA ASP A 839 -15.30 -58.73 -13.18
C ASP A 839 -14.79 -57.56 -12.30
N GLY A 840 -14.07 -57.84 -11.21
CA GLY A 840 -13.30 -56.84 -10.45
C GLY A 840 -14.12 -55.78 -9.68
N GLY A 841 -15.41 -56.00 -9.49
CA GLY A 841 -16.31 -55.06 -8.79
C GLY A 841 -16.11 -54.98 -7.27
N LEU A 842 -16.99 -54.22 -6.60
CA LEU A 842 -16.99 -54.09 -5.13
C LEU A 842 -17.91 -55.10 -4.47
N ILE A 843 -17.42 -55.74 -3.41
CA ILE A 843 -18.22 -56.56 -2.49
C ILE A 843 -18.13 -55.95 -1.11
N ALA A 844 -19.28 -55.67 -0.48
CA ALA A 844 -19.29 -55.03 0.82
C ALA A 844 -19.17 -56.03 1.97
N ILE A 845 -18.60 -55.58 3.08
CA ILE A 845 -18.53 -56.35 4.34
C ILE A 845 -19.22 -55.53 5.43
N LEU A 846 -20.27 -56.09 6.02
CA LEU A 846 -20.95 -55.57 7.20
C LEU A 846 -20.85 -56.60 8.32
N SER A 847 -19.71 -56.57 9.03
CA SER A 847 -19.38 -57.50 10.11
C SER A 847 -18.64 -56.75 11.21
N GLU A 848 -18.83 -57.19 12.46
CA GLU A 848 -18.02 -56.77 13.59
C GLU A 848 -16.54 -57.12 13.37
N LYS A 849 -15.65 -56.45 14.10
CA LYS A 849 -14.21 -56.77 14.13
C LYS A 849 -14.02 -58.18 14.70
N GLY A 850 -13.37 -59.06 13.95
CA GLY A 850 -13.18 -60.46 14.34
C GLY A 850 -12.77 -61.33 13.16
N TYR A 851 -12.79 -62.65 13.37
CA TYR A 851 -12.31 -63.60 12.36
C TYR A 851 -13.07 -63.50 11.03
N ASN A 852 -14.40 -63.37 11.09
CA ASN A 852 -15.27 -63.31 9.92
C ASN A 852 -14.93 -62.13 9.00
N GLN A 853 -14.65 -60.96 9.58
CA GLN A 853 -14.25 -59.78 8.81
C GLN A 853 -12.91 -59.99 8.09
N VAL A 854 -11.93 -60.60 8.77
CA VAL A 854 -10.60 -60.88 8.18
C VAL A 854 -10.72 -61.92 7.06
N ALA A 855 -11.42 -63.02 7.31
CA ALA A 855 -11.64 -64.08 6.32
C ALA A 855 -12.39 -63.55 5.09
N ALA A 856 -13.46 -62.78 5.28
CA ALA A 856 -14.22 -62.15 4.21
C ALA A 856 -13.39 -61.16 3.39
N SER A 857 -12.57 -60.32 4.03
CA SER A 857 -11.71 -59.35 3.34
C SER A 857 -10.69 -60.05 2.44
N LEU A 858 -10.02 -61.08 2.97
CA LEU A 858 -9.08 -61.90 2.19
C LEU A 858 -9.78 -62.62 1.04
N ALA A 859 -10.97 -63.17 1.28
CA ALA A 859 -11.73 -63.89 0.28
C ALA A 859 -12.15 -62.99 -0.90
N ILE A 860 -12.67 -61.79 -0.60
CA ILE A 860 -13.06 -60.82 -1.63
C ILE A 860 -11.86 -60.45 -2.49
N MET A 861 -10.74 -60.10 -1.86
CA MET A 861 -9.49 -59.78 -2.57
C MET A 861 -8.98 -60.94 -3.43
N GLN A 862 -8.99 -62.17 -2.91
CA GLN A 862 -8.57 -63.37 -3.66
C GLN A 862 -9.51 -63.70 -4.83
N SER A 863 -10.78 -63.29 -4.76
CA SER A 863 -11.74 -63.45 -5.85
C SER A 863 -11.58 -62.41 -6.98
N GLY A 864 -10.60 -61.49 -6.87
CA GLY A 864 -10.34 -60.41 -7.81
C GLY A 864 -11.18 -59.16 -7.57
N HIS A 865 -12.01 -59.12 -6.53
CA HIS A 865 -12.87 -57.99 -6.18
C HIS A 865 -12.24 -57.09 -5.12
N GLY A 866 -12.63 -55.82 -5.10
CA GLY A 866 -12.29 -54.90 -4.02
C GLY A 866 -13.29 -55.00 -2.87
N TYR A 867 -12.82 -55.07 -1.62
CA TYR A 867 -13.76 -55.05 -0.49
C TYR A 867 -14.16 -53.63 -0.11
N LEU A 868 -15.42 -53.45 0.28
CA LEU A 868 -15.97 -52.20 0.80
C LEU A 868 -16.41 -52.41 2.27
N PRO A 869 -15.63 -51.95 3.26
CA PRO A 869 -16.01 -52.11 4.65
C PRO A 869 -17.14 -51.13 5.02
N LEU A 870 -18.17 -51.66 5.67
CA LEU A 870 -19.27 -50.89 6.25
C LEU A 870 -19.18 -50.96 7.78
N HIS A 871 -19.49 -49.85 8.45
CA HIS A 871 -19.53 -49.82 9.90
C HIS A 871 -20.85 -50.38 10.42
N VAL A 872 -20.79 -51.32 11.36
CA VAL A 872 -21.98 -51.99 11.93
C VAL A 872 -22.92 -51.07 12.70
N GLU A 873 -22.44 -49.91 13.13
CA GLU A 873 -23.26 -48.89 13.84
C GLU A 873 -23.79 -47.79 12.92
N TRP A 874 -23.53 -47.85 11.61
CA TRP A 874 -24.13 -46.87 10.69
C TRP A 874 -25.63 -47.11 10.53
N PRO A 875 -26.45 -46.04 10.46
CA PRO A 875 -27.87 -46.17 10.12
C PRO A 875 -28.02 -46.89 8.78
N ALA A 876 -29.04 -47.75 8.65
CA ALA A 876 -29.19 -48.59 7.46
C ALA A 876 -29.34 -47.77 6.16
N GLY A 877 -29.96 -46.58 6.22
CA GLY A 877 -30.06 -45.67 5.07
C GLY A 877 -28.71 -45.11 4.60
N ARG A 878 -27.74 -44.90 5.52
CA ARG A 878 -26.37 -44.52 5.17
C ARG A 878 -25.64 -45.68 4.50
N ILE A 879 -25.84 -46.90 5.01
CA ILE A 879 -25.28 -48.12 4.40
C ILE A 879 -25.79 -48.26 2.96
N ASP A 880 -27.10 -48.15 2.73
CA ASP A 880 -27.70 -48.21 1.39
C ASP A 880 -27.12 -47.13 0.46
N THR A 881 -26.97 -45.89 0.95
CA THR A 881 -26.37 -44.79 0.17
C THR A 881 -24.95 -45.13 -0.29
N VAL A 882 -24.10 -45.68 0.59
CA VAL A 882 -22.72 -46.06 0.26
C VAL A 882 -22.70 -47.24 -0.71
N LEU A 883 -23.57 -48.23 -0.52
CA LEU A 883 -23.68 -49.39 -1.41
C LEU A 883 -24.11 -49.00 -2.83
N GLN A 884 -25.08 -48.07 -2.95
CA GLN A 884 -25.52 -47.54 -4.25
C GLN A 884 -24.39 -46.79 -4.96
N GLN A 885 -23.66 -45.93 -4.25
CA GLN A 885 -22.53 -45.19 -4.81
C GLN A 885 -21.40 -46.13 -5.24
N GLY A 886 -21.12 -47.16 -4.44
CA GLY A 886 -20.15 -48.21 -4.77
C GLY A 886 -20.63 -49.21 -5.83
N LYS A 887 -21.88 -49.10 -6.31
CA LYS A 887 -22.52 -50.05 -7.23
C LYS A 887 -22.42 -51.50 -6.75
N VAL A 888 -22.46 -51.70 -5.44
CA VAL A 888 -22.31 -53.02 -4.81
C VAL A 888 -23.56 -53.85 -5.07
N ARG A 889 -23.37 -55.13 -5.41
CA ARG A 889 -24.47 -56.11 -5.56
C ARG A 889 -24.57 -57.08 -4.39
N THR A 890 -23.43 -57.38 -3.77
CA THR A 890 -23.30 -58.44 -2.78
C THR A 890 -22.69 -57.91 -1.49
N VAL A 891 -23.31 -58.27 -0.36
CA VAL A 891 -22.90 -57.86 0.99
C VAL A 891 -22.67 -59.12 1.82
N LEU A 892 -21.44 -59.28 2.30
CA LEU A 892 -21.08 -60.29 3.29
C LEU A 892 -21.40 -59.75 4.70
N LEU A 893 -22.18 -60.52 5.45
CA LEU A 893 -22.71 -60.15 6.77
C LEU A 893 -22.24 -61.14 7.83
N SER A 894 -22.02 -60.67 9.05
CA SER A 894 -22.01 -61.57 10.20
C SER A 894 -23.43 -62.08 10.49
N ALA A 895 -23.56 -63.23 11.16
CA ALA A 895 -24.84 -63.78 11.59
C ALA A 895 -25.62 -62.79 12.47
N LYS A 896 -24.90 -61.99 13.26
CA LYS A 896 -25.47 -60.94 14.11
C LYS A 896 -26.10 -59.81 13.30
N GLN A 897 -25.40 -59.31 12.26
CA GLN A 897 -25.94 -58.27 11.39
C GLN A 897 -27.09 -58.78 10.51
N ALA A 898 -27.01 -60.04 10.08
CA ALA A 898 -28.09 -60.69 9.35
C ALA A 898 -29.39 -60.82 10.18
N ALA A 899 -29.29 -60.96 11.51
CA ALA A 899 -30.43 -61.00 12.41
C ALA A 899 -31.03 -59.61 12.73
N CYS A 900 -30.39 -58.50 12.31
CA CYS A 900 -30.88 -57.16 12.57
C CYS A 900 -32.07 -56.81 11.66
N ALA A 901 -33.23 -56.52 12.26
CA ALA A 901 -34.46 -56.24 11.52
C ALA A 901 -34.36 -55.00 10.62
N GLU A 902 -33.65 -53.95 11.05
CA GLU A 902 -33.46 -52.72 10.27
C GLU A 902 -32.61 -52.95 9.02
N ILE A 903 -31.55 -53.77 9.15
CA ILE A 903 -30.68 -54.16 8.03
C ILE A 903 -31.45 -55.01 7.03
N GLN A 904 -32.24 -55.99 7.51
CA GLN A 904 -33.09 -56.81 6.64
C GLN A 904 -34.14 -55.95 5.92
N ALA A 905 -34.83 -55.06 6.64
CA ALA A 905 -35.86 -54.20 6.06
C ALA A 905 -35.31 -53.26 4.97
N THR A 906 -34.06 -52.80 5.12
CA THR A 906 -33.45 -51.82 4.20
C THR A 906 -32.74 -52.48 3.03
N LEU A 907 -32.02 -53.59 3.25
CA LEU A 907 -31.12 -54.18 2.25
C LEU A 907 -31.68 -55.42 1.57
N ALA A 908 -32.56 -56.20 2.22
CA ALA A 908 -33.09 -57.43 1.64
C ALA A 908 -33.94 -57.13 0.40
N GLY A 909 -33.78 -57.93 -0.65
CA GLY A 909 -34.45 -57.72 -1.95
C GLY A 909 -33.78 -56.69 -2.86
N ARG A 910 -32.86 -55.85 -2.35
CA ARG A 910 -32.03 -54.93 -3.15
C ARG A 910 -30.61 -55.43 -3.39
N TYR A 911 -30.03 -56.07 -2.37
CA TYR A 911 -28.69 -56.64 -2.42
C TYR A 911 -28.72 -58.14 -2.12
N ARG A 912 -27.72 -58.87 -2.61
CA ARG A 912 -27.50 -60.25 -2.24
C ARG A 912 -26.79 -60.30 -0.89
N LEU A 913 -27.52 -60.74 0.13
CA LEU A 913 -27.04 -60.81 1.51
C LEU A 913 -26.52 -62.23 1.79
N LEU A 914 -25.23 -62.35 2.10
CA LEU A 914 -24.58 -63.64 2.38
C LEU A 914 -24.02 -63.65 3.79
N VAL A 915 -24.42 -64.62 4.62
CA VAL A 915 -23.96 -64.73 6.00
C VAL A 915 -22.65 -65.52 6.03
N ILE A 916 -21.58 -64.90 6.53
CA ILE A 916 -20.20 -65.42 6.48
C ILE A 916 -20.11 -66.77 7.21
N GLU A 917 -20.62 -66.86 8.44
CA GLU A 917 -20.57 -68.04 9.28
C GLU A 917 -21.32 -69.22 8.65
N THR A 918 -22.52 -68.96 8.13
CA THR A 918 -23.34 -69.97 7.44
C THR A 918 -22.64 -70.47 6.18
N LEU A 919 -22.00 -69.57 5.41
CA LEU A 919 -21.21 -69.98 4.24
C LEU A 919 -20.02 -70.84 4.65
N LEU A 920 -19.26 -70.47 5.68
CA LEU A 920 -18.11 -71.26 6.12
C LEU A 920 -18.52 -72.68 6.54
N GLU A 921 -19.64 -72.84 7.24
CA GLU A 921 -20.18 -74.16 7.60
C GLU A 921 -20.62 -74.99 6.38
N GLN A 922 -21.33 -74.37 5.43
CA GLN A 922 -21.83 -75.04 4.23
C GLN A 922 -20.71 -75.44 3.27
N LEU A 923 -19.72 -74.57 3.09
CA LEU A 923 -18.64 -74.74 2.13
C LEU A 923 -17.54 -75.70 2.61
N ALA A 924 -17.44 -75.94 3.92
CA ALA A 924 -16.46 -76.86 4.50
C ALA A 924 -16.53 -78.29 3.90
N SER A 925 -17.70 -78.70 3.38
CA SER A 925 -17.95 -80.04 2.83
C SER A 925 -18.19 -80.06 1.31
N ASP A 926 -18.11 -78.92 0.60
CA ASP A 926 -18.38 -78.84 -0.85
C ASP A 926 -17.11 -79.15 -1.67
N GLU A 927 -16.96 -80.42 -2.05
CA GLU A 927 -15.84 -80.89 -2.89
C GLU A 927 -15.85 -80.29 -4.31
N GLY A 928 -17.04 -79.99 -4.85
CA GLY A 928 -17.19 -79.39 -6.19
C GLY A 928 -16.66 -77.97 -6.22
N LEU A 929 -16.82 -77.21 -5.13
CA LEU A 929 -16.26 -75.88 -5.00
C LEU A 929 -14.74 -75.89 -4.87
N ARG A 930 -14.13 -76.93 -4.28
CA ARG A 930 -12.65 -77.02 -4.14
C ARG A 930 -11.92 -77.05 -5.48
N ALA A 931 -12.58 -77.53 -6.54
CA ALA A 931 -12.04 -77.56 -7.90
C ALA A 931 -12.14 -76.21 -8.64
N GLN A 932 -12.86 -75.22 -8.11
CA GLN A 932 -12.98 -73.89 -8.72
C GLN A 932 -11.63 -73.14 -8.66
N ALA A 933 -11.13 -72.72 -9.82
CA ALA A 933 -9.93 -71.90 -9.91
C ALA A 933 -10.19 -70.47 -9.44
N LEU A 934 -9.22 -69.89 -8.72
CA LEU A 934 -9.20 -68.46 -8.36
C LEU A 934 -8.53 -67.66 -9.48
N PRO A 935 -8.94 -66.40 -9.72
CA PRO A 935 -8.31 -65.54 -10.71
C PRO A 935 -6.89 -65.14 -10.30
N GLN A 936 -6.09 -64.71 -11.29
CA GLN A 936 -4.82 -64.05 -11.04
C GLN A 936 -5.08 -62.57 -10.72
N VAL A 937 -4.69 -62.13 -9.53
CA VAL A 937 -4.81 -60.73 -9.09
C VAL A 937 -3.46 -60.05 -9.19
N ALA A 938 -3.40 -58.94 -9.91
CA ALA A 938 -2.20 -58.13 -10.09
C ALA A 938 -2.02 -57.14 -8.92
N PRO A 939 -0.79 -56.68 -8.64
CA PRO A 939 -0.54 -55.70 -7.58
C PRO A 939 -1.28 -54.37 -7.77
N ASP A 940 -1.56 -53.96 -9.01
CA ASP A 940 -2.25 -52.70 -9.28
C ASP A 940 -3.77 -52.84 -9.30
N ASP A 941 -4.30 -54.05 -9.12
CA ASP A 941 -5.74 -54.29 -9.01
C ASP A 941 -6.29 -53.71 -7.69
N LEU A 942 -7.58 -53.42 -7.70
CA LEU A 942 -8.30 -52.82 -6.58
C LEU A 942 -8.34 -53.78 -5.38
N ALA A 943 -7.74 -53.37 -4.26
CA ALA A 943 -7.82 -54.13 -3.01
C ALA A 943 -9.08 -53.77 -2.22
N TYR A 944 -9.34 -52.46 -2.07
CA TYR A 944 -10.48 -51.98 -1.30
C TYR A 944 -10.88 -50.55 -1.65
N VAL A 945 -12.09 -50.19 -1.24
CA VAL A 945 -12.61 -48.82 -1.29
C VAL A 945 -13.12 -48.40 0.09
N ILE A 946 -12.58 -47.29 0.62
CA ILE A 946 -13.02 -46.72 1.90
C ILE A 946 -13.74 -45.40 1.65
N PHE A 947 -14.94 -45.26 2.18
CA PHE A 947 -15.72 -44.02 2.06
C PHE A 947 -15.38 -43.03 3.18
N THR A 948 -15.09 -41.78 2.79
CA THR A 948 -14.81 -40.67 3.71
C THR A 948 -15.94 -39.63 3.66
N SER A 949 -16.09 -38.83 4.73
CA SER A 949 -16.99 -37.68 4.72
C SER A 949 -16.46 -36.63 3.76
N GLY A 950 -17.04 -36.51 2.57
CA GLY A 950 -16.69 -35.45 1.64
C GLY A 950 -17.02 -34.09 2.24
N SER A 951 -16.19 -33.07 1.98
CA SER A 951 -16.43 -31.67 2.37
C SER A 951 -17.76 -31.10 1.86
N THR A 952 -18.35 -31.76 0.84
CA THR A 952 -19.65 -31.43 0.23
C THR A 952 -20.83 -32.14 0.88
N GLY A 953 -20.63 -32.89 1.98
CA GLY A 953 -21.67 -33.67 2.66
C GLY A 953 -22.04 -35.01 2.00
N VAL A 954 -21.53 -35.27 0.78
CA VAL A 954 -21.70 -36.55 0.07
C VAL A 954 -20.45 -37.43 0.30
N PRO A 955 -20.61 -38.66 0.79
CA PRO A 955 -19.48 -39.59 0.96
C PRO A 955 -18.70 -39.83 -0.34
N LYS A 956 -17.37 -39.94 -0.28
CA LYS A 956 -16.51 -40.23 -1.43
C LYS A 956 -15.69 -41.50 -1.19
N GLY A 957 -15.71 -42.43 -2.14
CA GLY A 957 -14.94 -43.68 -2.08
C GLY A 957 -13.49 -43.49 -2.54
N VAL A 958 -12.53 -43.71 -1.65
CA VAL A 958 -11.10 -43.72 -1.96
C VAL A 958 -10.70 -45.14 -2.36
N SER A 959 -10.22 -45.30 -3.59
CA SER A 959 -9.81 -46.60 -4.15
C SER A 959 -8.33 -46.84 -3.91
N ILE A 960 -7.99 -47.99 -3.34
CA ILE A 960 -6.61 -48.37 -3.03
C ILE A 960 -6.28 -49.70 -3.71
N SER A 961 -5.16 -49.74 -4.44
CA SER A 961 -4.64 -50.97 -5.04
C SER A 961 -3.92 -51.84 -4.01
N HIS A 962 -3.72 -53.12 -4.34
CA HIS A 962 -2.94 -54.02 -3.51
C HIS A 962 -1.52 -53.51 -3.24
N ARG A 963 -0.85 -52.99 -4.26
CA ARG A 963 0.48 -52.38 -4.20
C ARG A 963 0.50 -51.15 -3.31
N GLY A 964 -0.48 -50.26 -3.47
CA GLY A 964 -0.59 -49.06 -2.63
C GLY A 964 -0.68 -49.42 -1.15
N ALA A 965 -1.53 -50.38 -0.81
CA ALA A 965 -1.67 -50.85 0.56
C ALA A 965 -0.43 -51.59 1.08
N LEU A 966 0.18 -52.46 0.28
CA LEU A 966 1.40 -53.17 0.67
C LEU A 966 2.60 -52.25 0.85
N ASN A 967 2.78 -51.23 0.00
CA ASN A 967 3.85 -50.26 0.16
C ASN A 967 3.80 -49.60 1.55
N THR A 968 2.58 -49.30 2.03
CA THR A 968 2.37 -48.75 3.38
C THR A 968 2.68 -49.78 4.46
N ILE A 969 2.20 -51.02 4.34
CA ILE A 969 2.49 -52.09 5.30
C ILE A 969 3.98 -52.37 5.39
N ASP A 970 4.66 -52.48 4.25
CA ASP A 970 6.09 -52.77 4.17
C ASP A 970 6.90 -51.63 4.80
N ALA A 971 6.53 -50.37 4.53
CA ALA A 971 7.16 -49.21 5.17
C ALA A 971 6.99 -49.20 6.70
N VAL A 972 5.78 -49.50 7.18
CA VAL A 972 5.46 -49.55 8.61
C VAL A 972 6.22 -50.70 9.28
N ASN A 973 6.18 -51.89 8.70
CA ASN A 973 6.88 -53.07 9.22
C ASN A 973 8.40 -52.84 9.26
N GLN A 974 8.98 -52.24 8.21
CA GLN A 974 10.40 -51.89 8.19
C GLN A 974 10.74 -50.85 9.27
N ARG A 975 9.92 -49.79 9.40
CA ARG A 975 10.15 -48.71 10.38
C ARG A 975 10.07 -49.19 11.82
N PHE A 976 9.12 -50.06 12.13
CA PHE A 976 8.86 -50.52 13.50
C PHE A 976 9.39 -51.93 13.79
N SER A 977 10.06 -52.56 12.81
CA SER A 977 10.63 -53.91 12.91
C SER A 977 9.60 -54.98 13.32
N VAL A 978 8.45 -55.01 12.61
CA VAL A 978 7.32 -55.93 12.86
C VAL A 978 7.23 -57.02 11.78
#